data_AF-A0A182K4L0-F1
#
_entry.id   AF-A0A182K4L0-F1
#
_cell.length_a   1.000
_cell.length_b   1.000
_cell.length_c   1.000
_cell.angle_alpha   90.00
_cell.angle_beta   90.00
_cell.angle_gamma   90.00
#
_symmetry.space_group_name_H-M   'P 1'
#
loop_
_entity.id
_entity.type
_entity.pdbx_description
1 polymer ?
#
loop_
_entity_poly.entity_id
_entity_poly.type
_entity_poly.pdbx_seq_one_letter_code
_entity_poly.pdbx_strand_id
1 'polypeptide(L)'
;MYHFFSKAALLYCLLCVVSETVGDEHLLTCGRRKVKSVYLIHNGANAKAGHWPWHAAIFHRKGAQNEYACGGSILDENTILTAAHCVFKEGNKIPLKQIVVHLGKIDLNEENEYTQTHSLQEIIVHPKFSSASIINDIALIKLSTNITMSKHVQPVCLWNMDSNQEFIVGKNGTVVGFGLNERDVVSERLKQALIGVVDALTCIADDRAVFGTHLTSEMFCGKGQTGVSACNGDSGGGLFFEISGKWFVRGVVSFTPLRDDSRLCDPLKYTAYSDVAKYLEWITPYIDQRVLSHESDVLQIDYEEKLRLFNFETCGVKSSNLRDYRNATWSLPWIGFARSYKHSEHISRAKCIVTLISDWYAIGPAHCFENDGEELLISFGSSNMFSVVICSNCETQKYYKTQNLPIRKIIPHPRYDSNNVANNIVLIELLQPADTTQPNVKPICISAIPELRLNQMNNLSVATYLNDLFAYDTQTIHLTNTSDCVKQYADKGFTIDWQNKRFCAQVQISNNSSCDSLKSGSPLQELRLLGKTERYFLRGFDVFGLACSTGTPTVYTNIDNYLDWILYNMRYKYVATTDAVRISTEETQKPTLVSEWSALQKQSQREKLRLFNMNSCGLILKLYNYLIKNGTVVPWIGFLMAKENRKDDSDSTPSLVVLISEWYALAPKLSVQNDVKRYVMLGSYNPEEPHSCLTSSVCKGTHQKVHIKNIIIPPPDHPRQLFVLIELLESADLEKPFIKPICLPLMDMLHLPKPTEVSISFGKGFAIQSKRLTMIDYHSCQQRLLLESFSTPLNKNLSCAIQMEKYNQIRLAATLGSLVQLPLQLDGRSRSFLYGMVANESHIFENLIYGPYLFEPITLPDLEWIVENVRDKERQTLFLSESPIERVNLEPVQHDSKWTLFNFNTCGESSCCHPLPWLGKVFSNPPFFNVSRCWVTLISEWYAVGPANCIDDDSQELFIQFGARSDTTEMYCSETNISKPCNFPTQEIATMMIFIHPQYNISNHGNDIALLKLARPVDTSRPNVKPICLPLIDSIRSYDTLNLKMDTLIINSGFFNLSEYFRPDIDEGFIDPVECYKRWQGLKVNFNIDRTKLCMIGQEKAESSCLEIFPGASLYTIQKLDSSNRSFLRGFAVIPPIDCSIYYPIVYTNVDAYLDWILETMEQPA
;
A
#
# COMPACT_ATOMS: atom_id res chain seq x y z
N MET A 1 48.24 -29.14 58.65
CA MET A 1 46.99 -28.59 58.07
C MET A 1 47.28 -27.53 57.01
N TYR A 2 47.88 -26.37 57.34
CA TYR A 2 48.14 -25.26 56.40
C TYR A 2 48.78 -25.65 55.04
N HIS A 3 49.83 -26.48 55.03
CA HIS A 3 50.50 -26.91 53.79
C HIS A 3 49.61 -27.71 52.82
N PHE A 4 48.53 -28.33 53.30
CA PHE A 4 47.63 -29.12 52.44
C PHE A 4 46.71 -28.20 51.64
N PHE A 5 46.13 -27.18 52.28
CA PHE A 5 45.33 -26.15 51.61
C PHE A 5 46.15 -25.34 50.59
N SER A 6 47.39 -24.97 50.91
CA SER A 6 48.28 -24.26 49.97
C SER A 6 48.56 -25.07 48.69
N LYS A 7 48.80 -26.38 48.81
CA LYS A 7 49.00 -27.25 47.63
C LYS A 7 47.71 -27.54 46.87
N ALA A 8 46.58 -27.69 47.57
CA ALA A 8 45.27 -27.84 46.94
C ALA A 8 44.89 -26.59 46.12
N ALA A 9 45.09 -25.39 46.67
CA ALA A 9 44.84 -24.12 45.98
C ALA A 9 45.74 -23.95 44.75
N LEU A 10 47.03 -24.28 44.84
CA LEU A 10 47.93 -24.24 43.68
C LEU A 10 47.53 -25.24 42.59
N LEU A 11 47.10 -26.45 42.95
CA LEU A 11 46.60 -27.43 41.97
C LEU A 11 45.29 -26.96 41.33
N TYR A 12 44.38 -26.35 42.11
CA TYR A 12 43.13 -25.79 41.59
C TYR A 12 43.38 -24.60 40.65
N CYS A 13 44.29 -23.70 40.99
CA CYS A 13 44.68 -22.60 40.09
C CYS A 13 45.35 -23.10 38.80
N LEU A 14 46.20 -24.14 38.87
CA LEU A 14 46.74 -24.75 37.65
C LEU A 14 45.65 -25.43 36.81
N LEU A 15 44.67 -26.09 37.44
CA LEU A 15 43.55 -26.69 36.72
C LEU A 15 42.62 -25.63 36.10
N CYS A 16 42.40 -24.48 36.76
CA CYS A 16 41.69 -23.36 36.16
C CYS A 16 42.45 -22.76 34.96
N VAL A 17 43.76 -22.50 35.11
CA VAL A 17 44.59 -21.95 34.01
C VAL A 17 44.72 -22.93 32.84
N VAL A 18 44.69 -24.24 33.08
CA VAL A 18 44.61 -25.25 32.02
C VAL A 18 43.22 -25.27 31.37
N SER A 19 42.12 -25.18 32.14
CA SER A 19 40.77 -25.02 31.58
C SER A 19 40.59 -23.74 30.77
N GLU A 20 41.28 -22.64 31.12
CA GLU A 20 41.31 -21.39 30.35
C GLU A 20 42.23 -21.43 29.12
N THR A 21 42.99 -22.51 28.91
CA THR A 21 43.91 -22.66 27.76
C THR A 21 43.64 -23.88 26.87
N VAL A 22 42.62 -24.70 27.17
CA VAL A 22 42.10 -25.72 26.24
C VAL A 22 41.03 -25.10 25.34
N GLY A 23 41.51 -24.43 24.28
CA GLY A 23 40.78 -24.22 23.03
C GLY A 23 39.52 -23.34 23.07
N ASP A 24 39.70 -22.04 22.86
CA ASP A 24 38.79 -21.33 21.96
C ASP A 24 38.93 -21.97 20.57
N GLU A 25 38.02 -22.88 20.20
CA GLU A 25 37.91 -23.34 18.82
C GLU A 25 37.46 -22.14 17.96
N HIS A 26 38.43 -21.41 17.42
CA HIS A 26 38.23 -20.22 16.61
C HIS A 26 37.13 -20.45 15.56
N LEU A 27 35.95 -19.90 15.87
CA LEU A 27 34.70 -20.24 15.20
C LEU A 27 34.67 -19.58 13.82
N LEU A 28 34.91 -20.39 12.78
CA LEU A 28 35.21 -19.96 11.42
C LEU A 28 33.99 -19.37 10.70
N THR A 29 33.63 -18.14 11.08
CA THR A 29 32.39 -17.48 10.67
C THR A 29 32.46 -16.92 9.24
N CYS A 30 31.84 -17.62 8.30
CA CYS A 30 31.73 -17.22 6.90
C CYS A 30 30.81 -16.00 6.69
N GLY A 31 31.07 -15.23 5.63
CA GLY A 31 30.16 -14.23 5.06
C GLY A 31 29.92 -12.96 5.89
N ARG A 32 30.55 -12.81 7.07
CA ARG A 32 30.36 -11.66 7.97
C ARG A 32 31.55 -10.71 7.92
N ARG A 33 31.41 -9.57 7.24
CA ARG A 33 32.44 -8.52 7.16
C ARG A 33 32.73 -7.92 8.54
N LYS A 34 34.00 -7.94 8.97
CA LYS A 34 34.46 -7.20 10.16
C LYS A 34 34.54 -5.67 9.91
N VAL A 35 34.69 -5.23 8.66
CA VAL A 35 34.58 -3.81 8.28
C VAL A 35 33.12 -3.49 7.93
N LYS A 36 32.43 -2.76 8.82
CA LYS A 36 31.09 -2.18 8.58
C LYS A 36 31.24 -0.80 7.93
N SER A 37 30.51 -0.51 6.85
CA SER A 37 30.51 0.80 6.16
C SER A 37 29.08 1.25 5.81
N VAL A 38 28.84 2.57 5.75
CA VAL A 38 27.49 3.15 5.64
C VAL A 38 27.44 4.21 4.53
N TYR A 39 27.44 3.78 3.27
CA TYR A 39 27.09 4.61 2.10
C TYR A 39 26.53 3.75 0.96
N LEU A 40 25.62 4.31 0.15
CA LEU A 40 25.20 3.74 -1.13
C LEU A 40 26.24 4.06 -2.22
N ILE A 41 26.48 3.12 -3.14
CA ILE A 41 27.44 3.26 -4.25
C ILE A 41 26.80 2.66 -5.51
N HIS A 42 26.91 3.35 -6.65
CA HIS A 42 26.39 2.92 -7.95
C HIS A 42 27.48 3.00 -9.03
N ASN A 43 27.31 2.20 -10.08
CA ASN A 43 28.25 1.97 -11.19
C ASN A 43 29.59 1.35 -10.75
N GLY A 44 30.39 0.86 -11.70
CA GLY A 44 31.59 0.03 -11.44
C GLY A 44 32.65 0.70 -10.57
N ALA A 45 32.57 0.50 -9.27
CA ALA A 45 33.27 1.32 -8.28
C ALA A 45 34.52 0.62 -7.73
N ASN A 46 35.51 1.43 -7.34
CA ASN A 46 36.66 0.93 -6.59
C ASN A 46 36.18 0.44 -5.21
N ALA A 47 36.47 -0.82 -4.90
CA ALA A 47 36.27 -1.38 -3.58
C ALA A 47 37.18 -0.70 -2.54
N LYS A 48 36.85 -0.88 -1.25
CA LYS A 48 37.69 -0.45 -0.12
C LYS A 48 38.22 -1.67 0.63
N ALA A 49 39.37 -1.54 1.28
CA ALA A 49 39.98 -2.62 2.06
C ALA A 49 38.98 -3.21 3.08
N GLY A 50 38.86 -4.54 3.12
CA GLY A 50 37.89 -5.24 3.97
C GLY A 50 36.42 -5.18 3.53
N HIS A 51 36.06 -4.55 2.41
CA HIS A 51 34.71 -4.69 1.83
C HIS A 51 34.50 -6.07 1.20
N TRP A 52 35.54 -6.67 0.61
CA TRP A 52 35.47 -7.99 -0.01
C TRP A 52 36.58 -8.89 0.51
N PRO A 53 36.57 -9.20 1.82
CA PRO A 53 37.68 -9.88 2.49
C PRO A 53 37.83 -11.35 2.06
N TRP A 54 36.86 -11.89 1.34
CA TRP A 54 36.90 -13.22 0.72
C TRP A 54 37.42 -13.21 -0.72
N HIS A 55 37.66 -12.06 -1.36
CA HIS A 55 38.21 -12.04 -2.71
C HIS A 55 39.68 -12.50 -2.71
N ALA A 56 39.99 -13.49 -3.54
CA ALA A 56 41.33 -14.01 -3.75
C ALA A 56 41.82 -13.64 -5.15
N ALA A 57 43.04 -13.09 -5.26
CA ALA A 57 43.67 -12.78 -6.53
C ALA A 57 44.64 -13.92 -6.92
N ILE A 58 44.40 -14.55 -8.06
CA ILE A 58 45.16 -15.70 -8.55
C ILE A 58 46.12 -15.22 -9.65
N PHE A 59 47.41 -15.48 -9.46
CA PHE A 59 48.47 -15.10 -10.39
C PHE A 59 49.13 -16.33 -11.01
N HIS A 60 49.52 -16.25 -12.28
CA HIS A 60 50.33 -17.25 -12.97
C HIS A 60 51.77 -16.73 -13.15
N ARG A 61 52.78 -17.60 -13.00
CA ARG A 61 54.21 -17.26 -13.14
C ARG A 61 54.69 -17.42 -14.57
N LYS A 62 55.33 -16.36 -15.07
CA LYS A 62 55.82 -16.24 -16.44
C LYS A 62 57.28 -15.78 -16.39
N GLY A 63 58.19 -16.75 -16.36
CA GLY A 63 59.60 -16.50 -16.05
C GLY A 63 59.76 -15.98 -14.62
N ALA A 64 60.27 -14.74 -14.47
CA ALA A 64 60.50 -14.10 -13.18
C ALA A 64 59.34 -13.21 -12.69
N GLN A 65 58.25 -13.08 -13.45
CA GLN A 65 57.11 -12.22 -13.11
C GLN A 65 55.85 -13.03 -12.78
N ASN A 66 55.01 -12.48 -11.89
CA ASN A 66 53.66 -12.96 -11.61
C ASN A 66 52.67 -12.11 -12.44
N GLU A 67 51.89 -12.72 -13.32
CA GLU A 67 50.85 -12.09 -14.13
C GLU A 67 49.48 -12.40 -13.50
N TYR A 68 48.62 -11.39 -13.30
CA TYR A 68 47.28 -11.63 -12.75
C TYR A 68 46.44 -12.40 -13.76
N ALA A 69 45.80 -13.50 -13.33
CA ALA A 69 45.10 -14.42 -14.21
C ALA A 69 43.59 -14.48 -13.94
N CYS A 70 43.19 -14.59 -12.67
CA CYS A 70 41.80 -14.81 -12.27
C CYS A 70 41.48 -14.29 -10.86
N GLY A 71 40.20 -14.13 -10.57
CA GLY A 71 39.65 -14.06 -9.22
C GLY A 71 39.39 -15.43 -8.58
N GLY A 72 39.01 -15.38 -7.30
CA GLY A 72 38.58 -16.52 -6.50
C GLY A 72 37.87 -16.05 -5.22
N SER A 73 37.33 -17.00 -4.46
CA SER A 73 36.61 -16.75 -3.20
C SER A 73 37.11 -17.67 -2.08
N ILE A 74 37.53 -17.12 -0.94
CA ILE A 74 37.90 -17.91 0.26
C ILE A 74 36.66 -18.61 0.81
N LEU A 75 36.73 -19.94 0.99
CA LEU A 75 35.65 -20.73 1.61
C LEU A 75 35.92 -21.07 3.08
N ASP A 76 37.15 -21.42 3.43
CA ASP A 76 37.56 -21.82 4.78
C ASP A 76 39.03 -21.40 5.09
N GLU A 77 39.69 -22.07 6.04
CA GLU A 77 41.08 -21.78 6.41
C GLU A 77 42.13 -22.06 5.33
N ASN A 78 41.86 -22.87 4.30
CA ASN A 78 42.85 -23.15 3.24
C ASN A 78 42.27 -23.40 1.84
N THR A 79 40.97 -23.20 1.62
CA THR A 79 40.30 -23.44 0.33
C THR A 79 39.87 -22.16 -0.36
N ILE A 80 40.23 -22.04 -1.64
CA ILE A 80 39.74 -21.00 -2.55
C ILE A 80 38.88 -21.64 -3.64
N LEU A 81 37.66 -21.15 -3.81
CA LEU A 81 36.78 -21.43 -4.95
C LEU A 81 37.15 -20.55 -6.15
N THR A 82 37.22 -21.12 -7.34
CA THR A 82 37.47 -20.39 -8.60
C THR A 82 36.88 -21.17 -9.80
N ALA A 83 37.06 -20.67 -11.01
CA ALA A 83 36.67 -21.36 -12.25
C ALA A 83 37.72 -22.42 -12.62
N ALA A 84 37.32 -23.49 -13.31
CA ALA A 84 38.23 -24.56 -13.71
C ALA A 84 39.24 -24.08 -14.76
N HIS A 85 38.82 -23.23 -15.71
CA HIS A 85 39.71 -22.68 -16.74
C HIS A 85 40.84 -21.79 -16.17
N CYS A 86 40.70 -21.28 -14.94
CA CYS A 86 41.75 -20.52 -14.24
C CYS A 86 42.94 -21.38 -13.75
N VAL A 87 42.74 -22.70 -13.65
CA VAL A 87 43.70 -23.67 -13.09
C VAL A 87 43.97 -24.87 -14.01
N PHE A 88 43.28 -24.94 -15.16
CA PHE A 88 43.36 -26.03 -16.12
C PHE A 88 43.45 -25.47 -17.54
N LYS A 89 44.51 -25.82 -18.26
CA LYS A 89 44.85 -25.28 -19.58
C LYS A 89 45.51 -26.35 -20.44
N GLU A 90 45.29 -26.31 -21.77
CA GLU A 90 45.93 -27.25 -22.72
C GLU A 90 45.71 -28.73 -22.31
N GLY A 91 44.49 -29.04 -21.86
CA GLY A 91 44.08 -30.39 -21.44
C GLY A 91 44.63 -30.86 -20.08
N ASN A 92 45.32 -30.01 -19.31
CA ASN A 92 46.03 -30.40 -18.09
C ASN A 92 45.86 -29.39 -16.94
N LYS A 93 46.01 -29.85 -15.70
CA LYS A 93 46.13 -28.94 -14.53
C LYS A 93 47.43 -28.13 -14.65
N ILE A 94 47.36 -26.82 -14.41
CA ILE A 94 48.55 -25.95 -14.36
C ILE A 94 49.45 -26.39 -13.18
N PRO A 95 50.78 -26.53 -13.35
CA PRO A 95 51.67 -26.95 -12.28
C PRO A 95 51.59 -26.05 -11.03
N LEU A 96 51.45 -26.63 -9.84
CA LEU A 96 51.27 -25.90 -8.57
C LEU A 96 52.29 -24.77 -8.35
N LYS A 97 53.56 -24.98 -8.74
CA LYS A 97 54.66 -24.01 -8.61
C LYS A 97 54.51 -22.78 -9.53
N GLN A 98 53.63 -22.84 -10.53
CA GLN A 98 53.33 -21.74 -11.45
C GLN A 98 52.14 -20.88 -11.01
N ILE A 99 51.39 -21.26 -9.98
CA ILE A 99 50.32 -20.42 -9.43
C ILE A 99 50.77 -19.85 -8.08
N VAL A 100 50.34 -18.64 -7.76
CA VAL A 100 50.36 -18.09 -6.39
C VAL A 100 49.05 -17.35 -6.12
N VAL A 101 48.56 -17.41 -4.87
CA VAL A 101 47.31 -16.74 -4.47
C VAL A 101 47.64 -15.61 -3.49
N HIS A 102 47.14 -14.42 -3.78
CA HIS A 102 47.21 -13.26 -2.90
C HIS A 102 45.83 -12.95 -2.31
N LEU A 103 45.75 -12.83 -0.99
CA LEU A 103 44.51 -12.58 -0.24
C LEU A 103 44.56 -11.19 0.40
N GLY A 104 43.40 -10.53 0.49
CA GLY A 104 43.27 -9.20 1.10
C GLY A 104 43.80 -8.04 0.25
N LYS A 105 44.26 -8.28 -0.99
CA LYS A 105 44.69 -7.21 -1.90
C LYS A 105 43.50 -6.35 -2.31
N ILE A 106 43.68 -5.02 -2.18
CA ILE A 106 42.77 -4.01 -2.74
C ILE A 106 43.35 -3.32 -3.99
N ASP A 107 44.64 -3.52 -4.22
CA ASP A 107 45.44 -2.97 -5.31
C ASP A 107 46.46 -4.05 -5.73
N LEU A 108 46.66 -4.26 -7.03
CA LEU A 108 47.56 -5.27 -7.59
C LEU A 108 49.04 -4.87 -7.42
N ASN A 109 49.36 -3.58 -7.44
CA ASN A 109 50.71 -3.05 -7.45
C ASN A 109 51.22 -2.68 -6.05
N GLU A 110 50.35 -2.26 -5.13
CA GLU A 110 50.72 -1.94 -3.75
C GLU A 110 50.88 -3.21 -2.88
N GLU A 111 51.97 -3.34 -2.13
CA GLU A 111 52.05 -4.29 -1.01
C GLU A 111 51.49 -3.63 0.26
N ASN A 112 50.53 -4.30 0.91
CA ASN A 112 49.86 -3.82 2.12
C ASN A 112 50.13 -4.80 3.28
N GLU A 113 50.32 -4.31 4.51
CA GLU A 113 50.66 -5.10 5.72
C GLU A 113 49.72 -6.28 6.03
N TYR A 114 48.49 -6.23 5.49
CA TYR A 114 47.44 -7.23 5.68
C TYR A 114 47.27 -8.19 4.47
N THR A 115 48.14 -8.07 3.47
CA THR A 115 48.19 -8.98 2.31
C THR A 115 48.78 -10.31 2.73
N GLN A 116 48.20 -11.42 2.28
CA GLN A 116 48.73 -12.77 2.54
C GLN A 116 48.99 -13.50 1.23
N THR A 117 50.17 -14.10 1.11
CA THR A 117 50.66 -14.73 -0.13
C THR A 117 50.88 -16.22 0.09
N HIS A 118 50.10 -17.04 -0.58
CA HIS A 118 50.07 -18.50 -0.39
C HIS A 118 50.47 -19.24 -1.66
N SER A 119 51.31 -20.27 -1.49
CA SER A 119 51.53 -21.29 -2.53
C SER A 119 50.43 -22.36 -2.46
N LEU A 120 50.37 -23.22 -3.47
CA LEU A 120 49.32 -24.24 -3.59
C LEU A 120 49.82 -25.60 -3.09
N GLN A 121 48.97 -26.30 -2.35
CA GLN A 121 49.09 -27.72 -2.02
C GLN A 121 48.43 -28.60 -3.08
N GLU A 122 47.22 -28.23 -3.54
CA GLU A 122 46.45 -29.03 -4.50
C GLU A 122 45.54 -28.14 -5.38
N ILE A 123 45.23 -28.64 -6.58
CA ILE A 123 44.21 -28.13 -7.49
C ILE A 123 43.18 -29.24 -7.73
N ILE A 124 41.92 -29.00 -7.38
CA ILE A 124 40.81 -29.95 -7.46
C ILE A 124 39.81 -29.40 -8.49
N VAL A 125 39.85 -29.93 -9.70
CA VAL A 125 38.95 -29.55 -10.81
C VAL A 125 37.74 -30.47 -10.79
N HIS A 126 36.54 -29.94 -11.07
CA HIS A 126 35.34 -30.77 -11.16
C HIS A 126 35.49 -31.88 -12.23
N PRO A 127 35.17 -33.16 -11.92
CA PRO A 127 35.52 -34.29 -12.78
C PRO A 127 34.78 -34.33 -14.14
N LYS A 128 33.71 -33.55 -14.29
CA LYS A 128 32.99 -33.36 -15.57
C LYS A 128 33.34 -32.04 -16.28
N PHE A 129 34.40 -31.34 -15.88
CA PHE A 129 34.85 -30.13 -16.58
C PHE A 129 35.34 -30.47 -17.99
N SER A 130 35.00 -29.62 -18.95
CA SER A 130 35.47 -29.72 -20.34
C SER A 130 35.98 -28.36 -20.80
N SER A 131 37.28 -28.24 -21.05
CA SER A 131 37.87 -27.00 -21.58
C SER A 131 37.48 -26.71 -23.04
N ALA A 132 36.76 -27.61 -23.71
CA ALA A 132 36.25 -27.42 -25.08
C ALA A 132 34.81 -26.88 -25.12
N SER A 133 34.03 -27.13 -24.08
CA SER A 133 32.62 -26.69 -23.99
C SER A 133 32.31 -25.81 -22.77
N ILE A 134 33.27 -25.61 -21.86
CA ILE A 134 33.20 -24.78 -20.64
C ILE A 134 32.09 -25.26 -19.66
N ILE A 135 31.53 -26.46 -19.86
CA ILE A 135 30.59 -27.06 -18.91
C ILE A 135 31.29 -27.45 -17.61
N ASN A 136 30.60 -27.30 -16.48
CA ASN A 136 31.12 -27.55 -15.13
C ASN A 136 32.43 -26.79 -14.81
N ASP A 137 32.51 -25.53 -15.22
CA ASP A 137 33.67 -24.66 -15.03
C ASP A 137 33.77 -24.16 -13.58
N ILE A 138 34.22 -25.06 -12.70
CA ILE A 138 34.37 -24.83 -11.26
C ILE A 138 35.54 -25.67 -10.70
N ALA A 139 36.35 -25.07 -9.84
CA ALA A 139 37.51 -25.69 -9.22
C ALA A 139 37.75 -25.17 -7.80
N LEU A 140 38.39 -26.00 -6.98
CA LEU A 140 38.91 -25.64 -5.66
C LEU A 140 40.45 -25.66 -5.69
N ILE A 141 41.05 -24.70 -5.01
CA ILE A 141 42.49 -24.65 -4.74
C ILE A 141 42.67 -24.88 -3.23
N LYS A 142 43.55 -25.83 -2.87
CA LYS A 142 44.08 -25.95 -1.50
C LYS A 142 45.40 -25.20 -1.38
N LEU A 143 45.51 -24.32 -0.40
CA LEU A 143 46.70 -23.55 -0.08
C LEU A 143 47.68 -24.37 0.79
N SER A 144 48.98 -24.12 0.65
CA SER A 144 50.05 -24.82 1.39
C SER A 144 50.19 -24.39 2.85
N THR A 145 49.45 -23.37 3.27
CA THR A 145 49.47 -22.77 4.61
C THR A 145 48.08 -22.20 4.91
N ASN A 146 47.60 -22.36 6.14
CA ASN A 146 46.30 -21.79 6.54
C ASN A 146 46.32 -20.25 6.51
N ILE A 147 45.15 -19.68 6.28
CA ILE A 147 44.89 -18.26 6.12
C ILE A 147 44.69 -17.61 7.49
N THR A 148 45.43 -16.55 7.78
CA THR A 148 45.31 -15.78 9.03
C THR A 148 44.08 -14.85 8.95
N MET A 149 42.95 -15.30 9.48
CA MET A 149 41.68 -14.57 9.39
C MET A 149 41.72 -13.22 10.11
N SER A 150 41.47 -12.13 9.38
CA SER A 150 41.63 -10.75 9.83
C SER A 150 40.37 -9.91 9.57
N LYS A 151 40.48 -8.58 9.59
CA LYS A 151 39.42 -7.67 9.11
C LYS A 151 39.45 -7.44 7.59
N HIS A 152 40.48 -7.92 6.91
CA HIS A 152 40.67 -7.78 5.45
C HIS A 152 40.73 -9.12 4.71
N VAL A 153 40.78 -10.24 5.44
CA VAL A 153 40.87 -11.61 4.91
C VAL A 153 39.92 -12.49 5.74
N GLN A 154 38.86 -13.02 5.12
CA GLN A 154 37.76 -13.77 5.78
C GLN A 154 37.07 -14.71 4.76
N PRO A 155 36.45 -15.84 5.16
CA PRO A 155 35.70 -16.69 4.23
C PRO A 155 34.32 -16.11 3.85
N VAL A 156 33.79 -16.52 2.69
CA VAL A 156 32.39 -16.32 2.26
C VAL A 156 31.59 -17.60 2.49
N CYS A 157 30.28 -17.51 2.67
CA CYS A 157 29.43 -18.70 2.78
C CYS A 157 29.09 -19.27 1.40
N LEU A 158 28.95 -20.59 1.30
CA LEU A 158 28.32 -21.24 0.15
C LEU A 158 26.79 -21.06 0.23
N TRP A 159 26.13 -20.77 -0.90
CA TRP A 159 24.68 -20.74 -0.95
C TRP A 159 24.10 -22.17 -0.82
N ASN A 160 23.65 -22.52 0.38
CA ASN A 160 23.14 -23.85 0.75
C ASN A 160 21.66 -23.84 1.21
N MET A 161 20.89 -22.80 0.85
CA MET A 161 19.48 -22.64 1.25
C MET A 161 18.51 -23.23 0.23
N ASP A 162 18.82 -23.11 -1.06
CA ASP A 162 18.04 -23.64 -2.19
C ASP A 162 18.99 -23.89 -3.39
N SER A 163 18.49 -24.59 -4.41
CA SER A 163 19.15 -24.74 -5.71
C SER A 163 18.26 -24.37 -6.91
N ASN A 164 17.12 -23.69 -6.67
CA ASN A 164 16.21 -23.24 -7.73
C ASN A 164 16.58 -21.84 -8.20
N GLN A 165 16.82 -21.68 -9.50
CA GLN A 165 17.27 -20.42 -10.09
C GLN A 165 16.15 -19.36 -10.15
N GLU A 166 14.88 -19.77 -10.14
CA GLU A 166 13.74 -18.85 -10.07
C GLU A 166 13.79 -17.94 -8.84
N PHE A 167 14.37 -18.41 -7.73
CA PHE A 167 14.56 -17.60 -6.52
C PHE A 167 15.69 -16.57 -6.62
N ILE A 168 16.49 -16.55 -7.69
CA ILE A 168 17.52 -15.52 -7.94
C ILE A 168 17.29 -14.68 -9.20
N VAL A 169 16.47 -15.14 -10.16
CA VAL A 169 16.04 -14.32 -11.31
C VAL A 169 15.40 -13.02 -10.83
N GLY A 170 15.73 -11.89 -11.47
CA GLY A 170 15.28 -10.56 -11.09
C GLY A 170 15.98 -9.96 -9.85
N LYS A 171 16.88 -10.70 -9.18
CA LYS A 171 17.65 -10.19 -8.04
C LYS A 171 19.04 -9.72 -8.46
N ASN A 172 19.53 -8.70 -7.77
CA ASN A 172 20.86 -8.14 -7.98
C ASN A 172 21.90 -8.81 -7.05
N GLY A 173 22.89 -9.46 -7.65
CA GLY A 173 24.13 -9.85 -6.99
C GLY A 173 25.21 -8.77 -7.13
N THR A 174 26.34 -8.94 -6.46
CA THR A 174 27.53 -8.10 -6.65
C THR A 174 28.72 -8.94 -7.12
N VAL A 175 29.29 -8.62 -8.28
CA VAL A 175 30.53 -9.23 -8.80
C VAL A 175 31.74 -8.40 -8.39
N VAL A 176 32.88 -9.05 -8.18
CA VAL A 176 34.10 -8.44 -7.61
C VAL A 176 35.36 -9.05 -8.23
N GLY A 177 36.23 -8.19 -8.76
CA GLY A 177 37.48 -8.61 -9.41
C GLY A 177 38.36 -7.44 -9.86
N PHE A 178 39.45 -7.78 -10.54
CA PHE A 178 40.42 -6.83 -11.11
C PHE A 178 40.42 -6.87 -12.65
N GLY A 179 39.35 -7.34 -13.29
CA GLY A 179 39.26 -7.47 -14.75
C GLY A 179 39.44 -6.17 -15.53
N LEU A 180 39.38 -6.27 -16.86
CA LEU A 180 39.62 -5.12 -17.74
C LEU A 180 38.66 -3.97 -17.43
N ASN A 181 39.22 -2.78 -17.28
CA ASN A 181 38.48 -1.53 -17.11
C ASN A 181 38.08 -0.90 -18.46
N GLU A 182 37.55 0.32 -18.43
CA GLU A 182 37.02 1.06 -19.58
C GLU A 182 38.08 1.44 -20.64
N ARG A 183 39.35 1.05 -20.44
CA ARG A 183 40.49 1.23 -21.35
C ARG A 183 41.07 -0.10 -21.84
N ASP A 184 40.35 -1.20 -21.66
CA ASP A 184 40.76 -2.58 -21.99
C ASP A 184 42.09 -3.03 -21.35
N VAL A 185 42.41 -2.49 -20.16
CA VAL A 185 43.55 -2.92 -19.32
C VAL A 185 43.07 -3.39 -17.95
N VAL A 186 43.78 -4.37 -17.38
CA VAL A 186 43.53 -4.92 -16.03
C VAL A 186 43.43 -3.79 -15.00
N SER A 187 42.39 -3.80 -14.17
CA SER A 187 42.20 -2.76 -13.16
C SER A 187 43.22 -2.89 -12.04
N GLU A 188 44.05 -1.86 -11.82
CA GLU A 188 45.03 -1.87 -10.72
C GLU A 188 44.35 -2.00 -9.35
N ARG A 189 43.18 -1.38 -9.16
CA ARG A 189 42.40 -1.45 -7.91
C ARG A 189 41.19 -2.37 -8.07
N LEU A 190 40.84 -3.07 -6.99
CA LEU A 190 39.72 -4.02 -6.98
C LEU A 190 38.41 -3.29 -7.28
N LYS A 191 37.61 -3.83 -8.21
CA LYS A 191 36.30 -3.30 -8.60
C LYS A 191 35.16 -4.09 -7.96
N GLN A 192 34.01 -3.43 -7.82
CA GLN A 192 32.73 -4.06 -7.48
C GLN A 192 31.61 -3.50 -8.38
N ALA A 193 30.73 -4.38 -8.86
CA ALA A 193 29.60 -4.00 -9.71
C ALA A 193 28.33 -4.79 -9.35
N LEU A 194 27.17 -4.13 -9.42
CA LEU A 194 25.87 -4.79 -9.30
C LEU A 194 25.47 -5.45 -10.62
N ILE A 195 25.04 -6.71 -10.55
CA ILE A 195 24.68 -7.56 -11.68
C ILE A 195 23.27 -8.11 -11.42
N GLY A 196 22.32 -7.79 -12.28
CA GLY A 196 20.98 -8.40 -12.26
C GLY A 196 21.00 -9.77 -12.92
N VAL A 197 20.47 -10.78 -12.23
CA VAL A 197 20.30 -12.14 -12.77
C VAL A 197 19.03 -12.19 -13.63
N VAL A 198 19.13 -12.82 -14.79
CA VAL A 198 18.01 -13.07 -15.71
C VAL A 198 17.81 -14.57 -15.92
N ASP A 199 16.71 -14.94 -16.55
CA ASP A 199 16.46 -16.33 -16.97
C ASP A 199 17.36 -16.75 -18.15
N ALA A 200 17.45 -18.07 -18.37
CA ALA A 200 18.30 -18.63 -19.41
C ALA A 200 17.84 -18.29 -20.85
N LEU A 201 16.55 -18.08 -21.10
CA LEU A 201 16.04 -17.75 -22.43
C LEU A 201 16.41 -16.33 -22.83
N THR A 202 16.37 -15.38 -21.88
CA THR A 202 16.86 -13.99 -22.08
C THR A 202 18.31 -13.96 -22.55
N CYS A 203 19.21 -14.77 -21.97
CA CYS A 203 20.60 -14.84 -22.42
C CYS A 203 20.76 -15.55 -23.77
N ILE A 204 20.03 -16.64 -24.01
CA ILE A 204 20.01 -17.32 -25.32
C ILE A 204 19.46 -16.40 -26.43
N ALA A 205 18.64 -15.39 -26.09
CA ALA A 205 18.18 -14.35 -27.00
C ALA A 205 19.21 -13.24 -27.26
N ASP A 206 20.04 -12.86 -26.26
CA ASP A 206 21.11 -11.86 -26.43
C ASP A 206 22.25 -12.38 -27.33
N ASP A 207 22.72 -13.60 -27.09
CA ASP A 207 23.69 -14.25 -27.97
C ASP A 207 23.41 -15.75 -28.11
N ARG A 208 22.69 -16.10 -29.18
CA ARG A 208 22.35 -17.49 -29.48
C ARG A 208 23.54 -18.32 -29.95
N ALA A 209 24.61 -17.70 -30.45
CA ALA A 209 25.81 -18.43 -30.88
C ALA A 209 26.63 -18.89 -29.67
N VAL A 210 26.77 -18.03 -28.66
CA VAL A 210 27.52 -18.31 -27.43
C VAL A 210 26.65 -19.00 -26.37
N PHE A 211 25.55 -18.40 -25.93
CA PHE A 211 24.72 -18.98 -24.86
C PHE A 211 23.89 -20.17 -25.35
N GLY A 212 23.40 -20.14 -26.60
CA GLY A 212 22.65 -21.24 -27.20
C GLY A 212 23.45 -22.53 -27.43
N THR A 213 24.78 -22.50 -27.23
CA THR A 213 25.67 -23.66 -27.37
C THR A 213 26.39 -24.04 -26.07
N HIS A 214 26.65 -23.07 -25.18
CA HIS A 214 27.43 -23.29 -23.95
C HIS A 214 26.64 -23.18 -22.63
N LEU A 215 25.45 -22.57 -22.60
CA LEU A 215 24.67 -22.42 -21.37
C LEU A 215 24.03 -23.75 -20.95
N THR A 216 24.03 -24.06 -19.65
CA THR A 216 23.51 -25.32 -19.09
C THR A 216 22.67 -25.08 -17.84
N SER A 217 21.93 -26.09 -17.36
CA SER A 217 21.16 -26.02 -16.11
C SER A 217 22.00 -25.77 -14.85
N GLU A 218 23.31 -26.01 -14.93
CA GLU A 218 24.27 -25.79 -13.84
C GLU A 218 24.97 -24.42 -13.93
N MET A 219 24.38 -23.52 -14.72
CA MET A 219 24.78 -22.13 -14.91
C MET A 219 23.55 -21.23 -14.81
N PHE A 220 23.78 -19.96 -14.50
CA PHE A 220 22.84 -18.87 -14.75
C PHE A 220 23.61 -17.69 -15.34
N CYS A 221 22.90 -16.62 -15.72
CA CYS A 221 23.52 -15.47 -16.35
C CYS A 221 22.97 -14.15 -15.80
N GLY A 222 23.75 -13.07 -15.98
CA GLY A 222 23.40 -11.75 -15.48
C GLY A 222 24.24 -10.65 -16.10
N LYS A 223 23.79 -9.40 -15.95
CA LYS A 223 24.42 -8.21 -16.53
C LYS A 223 24.20 -6.99 -15.62
N GLY A 224 25.10 -6.03 -15.64
CA GLY A 224 24.92 -4.74 -14.98
C GLY A 224 24.16 -3.73 -15.84
N GLN A 225 24.25 -2.46 -15.49
CA GLN A 225 23.81 -1.37 -16.34
C GLN A 225 24.74 -1.23 -17.57
N THR A 226 24.35 -0.46 -18.59
CA THR A 226 25.07 -0.35 -19.88
C THR A 226 26.58 -0.11 -19.71
N GLY A 227 27.40 -1.04 -20.21
CA GLY A 227 28.87 -1.00 -20.11
C GLY A 227 29.43 -1.62 -18.82
N VAL A 228 28.61 -2.28 -18.00
CA VAL A 228 29.03 -2.94 -16.75
C VAL A 228 28.74 -4.44 -16.81
N SER A 229 29.79 -5.24 -16.96
CA SER A 229 29.79 -6.71 -16.92
C SER A 229 30.98 -7.22 -16.09
N ALA A 230 31.16 -8.54 -16.00
CA ALA A 230 32.50 -9.10 -15.78
C ALA A 230 33.29 -9.09 -17.10
N CYS A 231 34.62 -9.01 -17.03
CA CYS A 231 35.51 -9.05 -18.20
C CYS A 231 36.69 -10.00 -18.00
N ASN A 232 37.60 -10.07 -18.98
CA ASN A 232 38.84 -10.85 -18.86
C ASN A 232 39.58 -10.48 -17.56
N GLY A 233 39.93 -11.49 -16.76
CA GLY A 233 40.55 -11.32 -15.43
C GLY A 233 39.55 -11.41 -14.26
N ASP A 234 38.26 -11.12 -14.45
CA ASP A 234 37.23 -11.38 -13.42
C ASP A 234 36.83 -12.87 -13.35
N SER A 235 37.22 -13.67 -14.35
CA SER A 235 37.15 -15.14 -14.37
C SER A 235 37.46 -15.76 -13.02
N GLY A 236 36.64 -16.70 -12.56
CA GLY A 236 36.78 -17.34 -11.24
C GLY A 236 36.40 -16.46 -10.04
N GLY A 237 36.19 -15.16 -10.23
CA GLY A 237 35.63 -14.27 -9.22
C GLY A 237 34.19 -14.66 -8.85
N GLY A 238 33.80 -14.38 -7.60
CA GLY A 238 32.47 -14.71 -7.10
C GLY A 238 31.43 -13.64 -7.43
N LEU A 239 30.20 -14.09 -7.69
CA LEU A 239 28.98 -13.28 -7.62
C LEU A 239 28.31 -13.52 -6.25
N PHE A 240 28.25 -12.47 -5.45
CA PHE A 240 27.84 -12.53 -4.05
C PHE A 240 26.50 -11.85 -3.77
N PHE A 241 25.74 -12.39 -2.83
CA PHE A 241 24.45 -11.85 -2.36
C PHE A 241 24.47 -11.69 -0.84
N GLU A 242 23.87 -10.62 -0.32
CA GLU A 242 23.64 -10.46 1.13
C GLU A 242 22.25 -10.98 1.50
N ILE A 243 22.19 -12.03 2.34
CA ILE A 243 20.96 -12.55 2.91
C ILE A 243 21.07 -12.44 4.43
N SER A 244 20.12 -11.72 5.04
CA SER A 244 20.04 -11.50 6.50
C SER A 244 21.31 -10.95 7.16
N GLY A 245 22.21 -10.30 6.40
CA GLY A 245 23.50 -9.79 6.90
C GLY A 245 24.67 -10.77 6.80
N LYS A 246 24.49 -11.95 6.21
CA LYS A 246 25.54 -12.91 5.84
C LYS A 246 25.70 -12.89 4.31
N TRP A 247 26.93 -12.87 3.82
CA TRP A 247 27.24 -12.86 2.38
C TRP A 247 27.50 -14.28 1.87
N PHE A 248 26.81 -14.63 0.80
CA PHE A 248 26.84 -15.94 0.15
C PHE A 248 27.38 -15.82 -1.28
N VAL A 249 28.23 -16.75 -1.71
CA VAL A 249 28.59 -16.92 -3.12
C VAL A 249 27.58 -17.86 -3.80
N ARG A 250 26.95 -17.38 -4.87
CA ARG A 250 25.98 -18.15 -5.69
C ARG A 250 26.50 -18.42 -7.10
N GLY A 251 27.27 -17.50 -7.67
CA GLY A 251 27.88 -17.67 -8.99
C GLY A 251 29.40 -17.59 -8.94
N VAL A 252 30.08 -18.28 -9.86
CA VAL A 252 31.50 -18.09 -10.20
C VAL A 252 31.57 -17.62 -11.65
N VAL A 253 32.25 -16.50 -11.94
CA VAL A 253 32.39 -15.97 -13.31
C VAL A 253 33.05 -17.02 -14.20
N SER A 254 32.35 -17.48 -15.23
CA SER A 254 32.82 -18.52 -16.15
C SER A 254 33.17 -17.96 -17.53
N PHE A 255 32.18 -17.48 -18.29
CA PHE A 255 32.40 -16.93 -19.63
C PHE A 255 31.49 -15.74 -19.95
N THR A 256 31.86 -15.00 -20.98
CA THR A 256 31.12 -13.88 -21.57
C THR A 256 31.43 -13.85 -23.08
N PRO A 257 30.51 -13.44 -23.95
CA PRO A 257 30.82 -13.23 -25.37
C PRO A 257 31.99 -12.25 -25.58
N LEU A 258 32.66 -12.38 -26.72
CA LEU A 258 33.80 -11.56 -27.11
C LEU A 258 33.38 -10.57 -28.21
N ARG A 259 34.01 -9.39 -28.26
CA ARG A 259 33.80 -8.45 -29.37
C ARG A 259 34.48 -8.97 -30.63
N ASP A 260 33.82 -8.82 -31.78
CA ASP A 260 34.36 -9.19 -33.10
C ASP A 260 35.80 -8.71 -33.32
N ASP A 261 36.60 -9.55 -33.98
CA ASP A 261 38.06 -9.38 -34.22
C ASP A 261 38.94 -9.13 -32.97
N SER A 262 38.42 -9.35 -31.76
CA SER A 262 39.17 -9.21 -30.50
C SER A 262 39.14 -10.47 -29.62
N ARG A 263 40.03 -10.54 -28.64
CA ARG A 263 39.98 -11.54 -27.55
C ARG A 263 39.44 -10.94 -26.23
N LEU A 264 38.68 -9.86 -26.34
CA LEU A 264 38.20 -9.04 -25.23
C LEU A 264 36.70 -9.25 -25.02
N CYS A 265 36.24 -9.23 -23.77
CA CYS A 265 34.81 -9.32 -23.44
C CYS A 265 34.00 -8.22 -24.15
N ASP A 266 32.74 -8.51 -24.51
CA ASP A 266 31.77 -7.46 -24.82
C ASP A 266 31.04 -7.02 -23.53
N PRO A 267 31.28 -5.80 -23.00
CA PRO A 267 30.58 -5.28 -21.82
C PRO A 267 29.11 -4.90 -22.09
N LEU A 268 28.64 -5.07 -23.33
CA LEU A 268 27.23 -4.95 -23.70
C LEU A 268 26.50 -6.30 -23.68
N LYS A 269 27.19 -7.42 -23.40
CA LYS A 269 26.60 -8.78 -23.33
C LYS A 269 26.39 -9.27 -21.90
N TYR A 270 25.60 -10.32 -21.74
CA TYR A 270 25.47 -11.01 -20.45
C TYR A 270 26.77 -11.74 -20.07
N THR A 271 26.96 -11.99 -18.77
CA THR A 271 27.99 -12.88 -18.24
C THR A 271 27.34 -14.18 -17.77
N ALA A 272 27.94 -15.33 -18.09
CA ALA A 272 27.55 -16.64 -17.55
C ALA A 272 28.35 -16.97 -16.28
N TYR A 273 27.64 -17.54 -15.31
CA TYR A 273 28.17 -17.93 -14.00
C TYR A 273 27.90 -19.42 -13.75
N SER A 274 28.90 -20.16 -13.29
CA SER A 274 28.71 -21.51 -12.74
C SER A 274 27.90 -21.42 -11.43
N ASP A 275 26.77 -22.13 -11.34
CA ASP A 275 25.84 -22.03 -10.22
C ASP A 275 26.32 -22.87 -9.01
N VAL A 276 26.93 -22.20 -8.03
CA VAL A 276 27.57 -22.83 -6.87
C VAL A 276 26.60 -23.72 -6.06
N ALA A 277 25.31 -23.37 -6.04
CA ALA A 277 24.30 -24.16 -5.33
C ALA A 277 24.06 -25.56 -5.95
N LYS A 278 24.44 -25.75 -7.22
CA LYS A 278 24.38 -27.04 -7.93
C LYS A 278 25.57 -27.95 -7.61
N TYR A 279 26.71 -27.36 -7.26
CA TYR A 279 27.96 -28.08 -7.02
C TYR A 279 28.23 -28.38 -5.53
N LEU A 280 27.30 -28.07 -4.62
CA LEU A 280 27.48 -28.25 -3.17
C LEU A 280 27.90 -29.67 -2.78
N GLU A 281 27.31 -30.69 -3.40
CA GLU A 281 27.65 -32.11 -3.16
C GLU A 281 29.11 -32.41 -3.52
N TRP A 282 29.63 -31.80 -4.59
CA TRP A 282 31.02 -31.95 -5.00
C TRP A 282 31.99 -31.08 -4.19
N ILE A 283 31.58 -29.88 -3.76
CA ILE A 283 32.43 -28.98 -2.94
C ILE A 283 32.59 -29.54 -1.52
N THR A 284 31.51 -30.08 -0.95
CA THR A 284 31.39 -30.45 0.48
C THR A 284 32.51 -31.35 1.02
N PRO A 285 32.96 -32.42 0.32
CA PRO A 285 34.03 -33.29 0.81
C PRO A 285 35.41 -32.63 0.93
N TYR A 286 35.61 -31.46 0.32
CA TYR A 286 36.90 -30.79 0.23
C TYR A 286 37.05 -29.57 1.14
N ILE A 287 36.02 -29.21 1.89
CA ILE A 287 36.01 -28.03 2.77
C ILE A 287 35.72 -28.39 4.23
N ASP A 288 36.09 -27.46 5.11
CA ASP A 288 35.78 -27.54 6.53
C ASP A 288 34.26 -27.61 6.78
N GLN A 289 33.80 -28.64 7.49
CA GLN A 289 32.38 -28.80 7.80
C GLN A 289 31.85 -27.66 8.70
N ARG A 290 32.73 -26.95 9.42
CA ARG A 290 32.39 -25.76 10.23
C ARG A 290 31.88 -24.56 9.40
N VAL A 291 32.09 -24.53 8.08
CA VAL A 291 31.48 -23.52 7.18
C VAL A 291 30.25 -24.03 6.41
N LEU A 292 29.93 -25.32 6.52
CA LEU A 292 28.74 -25.94 5.94
C LEU A 292 27.56 -26.05 6.90
N SER A 293 27.81 -25.96 8.21
CA SER A 293 26.77 -25.89 9.22
C SER A 293 25.84 -24.70 8.95
N HIS A 294 24.61 -25.02 8.54
CA HIS A 294 23.48 -24.17 8.86
C HIS A 294 23.40 -24.12 10.40
N GLU A 295 23.93 -23.05 11.00
CA GLU A 295 23.95 -22.83 12.45
C GLU A 295 22.51 -22.99 12.98
N SER A 296 22.25 -24.10 13.67
CA SER A 296 20.91 -24.51 14.09
C SER A 296 20.43 -23.65 15.25
N ASP A 297 19.76 -22.56 14.91
CA ASP A 297 19.07 -21.61 15.79
C ASP A 297 19.92 -20.93 16.91
N VAL A 298 21.21 -21.30 17.07
CA VAL A 298 22.22 -20.53 17.82
C VAL A 298 22.63 -19.31 17.01
N LEU A 299 21.72 -18.35 16.92
CA LEU A 299 22.00 -17.02 16.42
C LEU A 299 23.04 -16.40 17.36
N GLN A 300 24.26 -16.14 16.85
CA GLN A 300 25.30 -15.42 17.58
C GLN A 300 24.88 -13.96 17.82
N ILE A 301 24.08 -13.81 18.86
CA ILE A 301 23.60 -12.55 19.42
C ILE A 301 24.68 -12.09 20.39
N ASP A 302 25.32 -10.95 20.07
CA ASP A 302 26.03 -10.19 21.07
C ASP A 302 24.99 -9.63 22.05
N TYR A 303 24.71 -10.38 23.12
CA TYR A 303 23.71 -10.03 24.11
C TYR A 303 24.04 -8.70 24.79
N GLU A 304 25.32 -8.37 24.97
CA GLU A 304 25.72 -7.06 25.52
C GLU A 304 25.47 -5.92 24.54
N GLU A 305 25.63 -6.11 23.21
CA GLU A 305 25.20 -5.14 22.19
C GLU A 305 23.67 -4.99 22.19
N LYS A 306 22.92 -6.11 22.20
CA LYS A 306 21.45 -6.07 22.08
C LYS A 306 20.75 -5.56 23.34
N LEU A 307 21.25 -5.86 24.54
CA LEU A 307 20.67 -5.35 25.78
C LEU A 307 20.67 -3.81 25.84
N ARG A 308 21.61 -3.14 25.16
CA ARG A 308 21.67 -1.67 25.03
C ARG A 308 20.53 -1.08 24.19
N LEU A 309 19.77 -1.91 23.46
CA LEU A 309 18.56 -1.50 22.75
C LEU A 309 17.33 -1.46 23.67
N PHE A 310 17.41 -1.99 24.89
CA PHE A 310 16.28 -2.06 25.83
C PHE A 310 16.56 -1.24 27.08
N ASN A 311 15.75 -0.21 27.33
CA ASN A 311 15.82 0.54 28.57
C ASN A 311 15.02 -0.19 29.67
N PHE A 312 15.70 -1.07 30.40
CA PHE A 312 15.12 -1.81 31.54
C PHE A 312 14.73 -0.92 32.74
N GLU A 313 15.16 0.34 32.79
CA GLU A 313 14.72 1.31 33.80
C GLU A 313 13.35 1.90 33.46
N THR A 314 12.97 1.98 32.19
CA THR A 314 11.72 2.63 31.74
C THR A 314 10.70 1.70 31.08
N CYS A 315 11.08 0.49 30.64
CA CYS A 315 10.17 -0.47 30.01
C CYS A 315 9.10 -1.01 30.98
N GLY A 316 7.96 -1.40 30.42
CA GLY A 316 6.91 -2.17 31.13
C GLY A 316 6.17 -1.42 32.23
N VAL A 317 6.28 -0.10 32.30
CA VAL A 317 5.60 0.74 33.30
C VAL A 317 4.30 1.31 32.73
N LYS A 318 3.15 0.99 33.34
CA LYS A 318 1.84 1.57 32.97
C LYS A 318 1.83 3.10 33.12
N SER A 319 1.02 3.77 32.31
CA SER A 319 0.78 5.20 32.40
C SER A 319 -0.30 5.53 33.41
N SER A 320 -0.07 6.50 34.29
CA SER A 320 -1.06 6.98 35.26
C SER A 320 -1.56 8.38 34.90
N ASN A 321 -2.82 8.67 35.25
CA ASN A 321 -3.46 9.99 35.07
C ASN A 321 -3.53 10.50 33.62
N LEU A 322 -3.45 9.61 32.63
CA LEU A 322 -3.54 9.94 31.20
C LEU A 322 -4.92 9.60 30.62
N ARG A 323 -5.55 10.57 29.95
CA ARG A 323 -6.85 10.40 29.29
C ARG A 323 -6.84 10.88 27.83
N ASP A 324 -7.51 10.16 26.95
CA ASP A 324 -7.70 10.55 25.54
C ASP A 324 -8.82 11.61 25.37
N TYR A 325 -9.06 12.00 24.12
CA TYR A 325 -10.10 12.97 23.73
C TYR A 325 -11.55 12.56 24.05
N ARG A 326 -11.81 11.27 24.30
CA ARG A 326 -13.10 10.72 24.77
C ARG A 326 -13.10 10.52 26.29
N ASN A 327 -12.17 11.17 27.00
CA ASN A 327 -11.93 11.02 28.43
C ASN A 327 -11.45 9.61 28.83
N ALA A 328 -11.08 8.76 27.87
CA ALA A 328 -10.78 7.35 28.10
C ALA A 328 -9.35 7.15 28.64
N THR A 329 -9.17 6.27 29.63
CA THR A 329 -7.90 6.07 30.33
C THR A 329 -6.91 5.32 29.44
N TRP A 330 -5.77 5.96 29.15
CA TRP A 330 -4.69 5.39 28.33
C TRP A 330 -3.59 4.81 29.24
N SER A 331 -3.78 3.59 29.74
CA SER A 331 -2.88 2.99 30.75
C SER A 331 -1.72 2.16 30.17
N LEU A 332 -1.80 1.74 28.90
CA LEU A 332 -0.91 0.75 28.27
C LEU A 332 -0.05 1.38 27.14
N PRO A 333 1.07 2.05 27.46
CA PRO A 333 1.82 2.90 26.53
C PRO A 333 2.63 2.14 25.46
N TRP A 334 2.67 0.80 25.50
CA TRP A 334 3.31 -0.05 24.49
C TRP A 334 2.37 -0.48 23.36
N ILE A 335 1.06 -0.23 23.49
CA ILE A 335 0.09 -0.57 22.44
C ILE A 335 0.27 0.37 21.25
N GLY A 336 0.56 -0.23 20.10
CA GLY A 336 0.52 0.40 18.80
C GLY A 336 -0.51 -0.22 17.89
N PHE A 337 -0.79 0.46 16.79
CA PHE A 337 -1.76 0.04 15.78
C PHE A 337 -1.10 0.06 14.41
N ALA A 338 -1.02 -1.10 13.75
CA ALA A 338 -0.63 -1.19 12.35
C ALA A 338 -1.80 -0.72 11.48
N ARG A 339 -1.61 0.34 10.71
CA ARG A 339 -2.65 1.02 9.92
C ARG A 339 -2.16 1.17 8.49
N SER A 340 -2.98 0.84 7.51
CA SER A 340 -2.71 1.30 6.15
C SER A 340 -2.98 2.79 6.02
N TYR A 341 -2.11 3.45 5.26
CA TYR A 341 -2.10 4.89 5.12
C TYR A 341 -2.83 5.34 3.85
N LYS A 342 -4.11 4.98 3.76
CA LYS A 342 -5.03 5.64 2.82
C LYS A 342 -5.09 7.11 3.21
N HIS A 343 -4.49 7.99 2.41
CA HIS A 343 -4.47 9.43 2.66
C HIS A 343 -5.90 10.02 2.80
N SER A 344 -6.87 9.35 2.17
CA SER A 344 -8.27 9.75 2.06
C SER A 344 -9.16 9.42 3.26
N GLU A 345 -8.77 8.52 4.18
CA GLU A 345 -9.55 8.22 5.39
C GLU A 345 -8.82 8.71 6.66
N HIS A 346 -9.35 9.76 7.28
CA HIS A 346 -8.96 10.16 8.65
C HIS A 346 -9.29 9.10 9.71
N ILE A 347 -10.08 8.08 9.36
CA ILE A 347 -10.34 6.87 10.15
C ILE A 347 -9.37 5.78 9.68
N SER A 348 -8.07 5.95 9.94
CA SER A 348 -7.07 4.94 9.61
C SER A 348 -7.34 3.64 10.37
N ARG A 349 -8.05 2.70 9.74
CA ARG A 349 -8.45 1.43 10.37
C ARG A 349 -7.21 0.63 10.70
N ALA A 350 -7.01 0.34 11.98
CA ALA A 350 -5.97 -0.59 12.38
C ALA A 350 -6.26 -1.95 11.74
N LYS A 351 -5.34 -2.49 10.93
CA LYS A 351 -5.40 -3.90 10.49
C LYS A 351 -5.25 -4.78 11.73
N CYS A 352 -4.19 -4.54 12.50
CA CYS A 352 -3.87 -5.26 13.73
C CYS A 352 -3.27 -4.35 14.80
N ILE A 353 -3.20 -4.88 16.02
CA ILE A 353 -2.40 -4.35 17.12
C ILE A 353 -0.94 -4.76 16.93
N VAL A 354 -0.01 -3.91 17.37
CA VAL A 354 1.42 -4.24 17.51
C VAL A 354 1.92 -3.75 18.86
N THR A 355 3.05 -4.29 19.31
CA THR A 355 3.62 -3.94 20.62
C THR A 355 5.01 -3.35 20.48
N LEU A 356 5.24 -2.18 21.07
CA LEU A 356 6.54 -1.51 21.11
C LEU A 356 7.48 -2.26 22.06
N ILE A 357 8.62 -2.74 21.55
CA ILE A 357 9.64 -3.45 22.35
C ILE A 357 10.94 -2.64 22.53
N SER A 358 11.22 -1.71 21.62
CA SER A 358 12.20 -0.63 21.83
C SER A 358 11.76 0.64 21.11
N ASP A 359 12.48 1.73 21.30
CA ASP A 359 12.39 2.97 20.51
C ASP A 359 12.36 2.74 18.98
N TRP A 360 13.15 1.81 18.43
CA TRP A 360 13.24 1.52 16.99
C TRP A 360 12.41 0.33 16.52
N TYR A 361 11.84 -0.48 17.42
CA TYR A 361 11.31 -1.80 17.09
C TYR A 361 9.97 -2.14 17.75
N ALA A 362 9.08 -2.72 16.96
CA ALA A 362 7.79 -3.27 17.39
C ALA A 362 7.57 -4.67 16.81
N ILE A 363 6.67 -5.46 17.41
CA ILE A 363 6.31 -6.80 16.92
C ILE A 363 4.79 -7.00 16.88
N GLY A 364 4.35 -7.96 16.05
CA GLY A 364 2.95 -8.36 15.93
C GLY A 364 2.78 -9.63 15.09
N PRO A 365 1.56 -9.92 14.63
CA PRO A 365 1.28 -11.05 13.73
C PRO A 365 1.74 -10.73 12.29
N ALA A 366 2.23 -11.73 11.56
CA ALA A 366 2.70 -11.59 10.19
C ALA A 366 1.58 -11.40 9.14
N HIS A 367 0.44 -12.09 9.27
CA HIS A 367 -0.68 -11.97 8.32
C HIS A 367 -1.20 -10.53 8.13
N CYS A 368 -1.02 -9.68 9.15
CA CYS A 368 -1.37 -8.25 9.14
C CYS A 368 -0.48 -7.40 8.21
N PHE A 369 0.57 -7.99 7.63
CA PHE A 369 1.62 -7.35 6.83
C PHE A 369 1.93 -8.16 5.55
N GLU A 370 0.99 -9.00 5.10
CA GLU A 370 1.04 -9.57 3.77
C GLU A 370 0.88 -8.48 2.70
N ASN A 371 1.43 -8.69 1.51
CA ASN A 371 1.54 -7.65 0.50
C ASN A 371 0.23 -7.45 -0.29
N ASP A 372 -0.71 -6.74 0.31
CA ASP A 372 -1.96 -6.30 -0.32
C ASP A 372 -1.84 -4.96 -1.09
N GLY A 373 -0.62 -4.43 -1.22
CA GLY A 373 -0.31 -3.19 -1.95
C GLY A 373 -0.44 -1.90 -1.14
N GLU A 374 -0.89 -1.96 0.12
CA GLU A 374 -1.09 -0.76 0.95
C GLU A 374 0.16 -0.36 1.76
N GLU A 375 0.53 0.93 1.76
CA GLU A 375 1.60 1.43 2.64
C GLU A 375 1.17 1.40 4.12
N LEU A 376 1.96 0.75 4.99
CA LEU A 376 1.66 0.58 6.41
C LEU A 376 2.49 1.52 7.30
N LEU A 377 1.82 2.19 8.25
CA LEU A 377 2.43 2.93 9.34
C LEU A 377 2.01 2.36 10.71
N ILE A 378 2.78 2.68 11.76
CA ILE A 378 2.42 2.33 13.13
C ILE A 378 2.08 3.60 13.93
N SER A 379 0.89 3.64 14.54
CA SER A 379 0.51 4.69 15.49
C SER A 379 0.68 4.20 16.94
N PHE A 380 1.40 4.96 17.77
CA PHE A 380 1.54 4.73 19.21
C PHE A 380 0.98 5.90 20.03
N GLY A 381 0.47 5.60 21.23
CA GLY A 381 0.12 6.60 22.24
C GLY A 381 -1.28 7.18 22.18
N SER A 382 -2.12 6.71 21.26
CA SER A 382 -3.59 6.78 21.31
C SER A 382 -4.19 5.79 20.30
N SER A 383 -5.50 5.51 20.40
CA SER A 383 -6.25 4.71 19.43
C SER A 383 -6.75 5.48 18.20
N ASN A 384 -6.53 6.80 18.15
CA ASN A 384 -6.81 7.65 16.99
C ASN A 384 -5.53 8.40 16.58
N MET A 385 -5.22 8.37 15.27
CA MET A 385 -3.99 8.84 14.65
C MET A 385 -3.68 10.34 14.88
N PHE A 386 -4.69 11.15 15.18
CA PHE A 386 -4.57 12.60 15.39
C PHE A 386 -4.82 13.04 16.83
N SER A 387 -5.19 12.10 17.71
CA SER A 387 -5.55 12.41 19.09
C SER A 387 -4.36 12.79 19.96
N VAL A 388 -4.70 13.48 21.03
CA VAL A 388 -3.78 14.00 22.04
C VAL A 388 -4.27 13.50 23.39
N VAL A 389 -3.34 13.04 24.23
CA VAL A 389 -3.60 12.49 25.56
C VAL A 389 -3.22 13.53 26.61
N ILE A 390 -4.13 13.80 27.54
CA ILE A 390 -4.04 14.85 28.55
C ILE A 390 -3.62 14.24 29.89
N CYS A 391 -2.67 14.86 30.58
CA CYS A 391 -2.42 14.55 32.00
C CYS A 391 -3.43 15.26 32.89
N SER A 392 -4.28 14.52 33.61
CA SER A 392 -5.32 15.09 34.48
C SER A 392 -4.77 15.70 35.77
N ASN A 393 -3.68 15.14 36.31
CA ASN A 393 -3.15 15.45 37.66
C ASN A 393 -1.71 16.01 37.62
N CYS A 394 -1.34 16.71 36.55
CA CYS A 394 -0.04 17.39 36.44
C CYS A 394 -0.18 18.87 36.84
N GLU A 395 0.83 19.44 37.52
CA GLU A 395 0.88 20.88 37.92
C GLU A 395 0.71 21.85 36.74
N THR A 396 0.99 21.38 35.52
CA THR A 396 0.67 22.06 34.26
C THR A 396 -0.05 21.08 33.35
N GLN A 397 -1.12 21.52 32.68
CA GLN A 397 -1.90 20.69 31.77
C GLN A 397 -1.08 20.37 30.52
N LYS A 398 -0.43 19.19 30.53
CA LYS A 398 0.45 18.73 29.45
C LYS A 398 -0.31 17.82 28.48
N TYR A 399 0.06 17.98 27.21
CA TYR A 399 -0.58 17.39 26.04
C TYR A 399 0.44 16.53 25.29
N TYR A 400 0.24 15.21 25.28
CA TYR A 400 1.13 14.25 24.63
C TYR A 400 0.49 13.75 23.33
N LYS A 401 1.25 13.66 22.26
CA LYS A 401 0.70 13.40 20.93
C LYS A 401 0.76 11.91 20.57
N THR A 402 -0.16 11.49 19.71
CA THR A 402 -0.02 10.22 19.00
C THR A 402 1.19 10.28 18.07
N GLN A 403 2.02 9.24 18.09
CA GLN A 403 3.25 9.15 17.29
C GLN A 403 3.00 8.21 16.13
N ASN A 404 3.01 8.77 14.90
CA ASN A 404 2.78 8.01 13.67
C ASN A 404 4.13 7.78 12.99
N LEU A 405 4.57 6.54 12.99
CA LEU A 405 5.94 6.13 12.65
C LEU A 405 5.90 5.27 11.39
N PRO A 406 6.47 5.73 10.26
CA PRO A 406 6.57 4.91 9.05
C PRO A 406 7.44 3.68 9.29
N ILE A 407 7.08 2.57 8.65
CA ILE A 407 7.86 1.33 8.73
C ILE A 407 9.07 1.45 7.79
N ARG A 408 10.27 1.15 8.30
CA ARG A 408 11.49 1.04 7.49
C ARG A 408 11.60 -0.34 6.85
N LYS A 409 11.26 -1.38 7.60
CA LYS A 409 11.37 -2.77 7.16
C LYS A 409 10.39 -3.65 7.94
N ILE A 410 9.61 -4.42 7.19
CA ILE A 410 8.81 -5.54 7.68
C ILE A 410 9.72 -6.79 7.62
N ILE A 411 9.84 -7.52 8.71
CA ILE A 411 10.69 -8.73 8.82
C ILE A 411 9.78 -9.88 9.30
N PRO A 412 9.08 -10.59 8.40
CA PRO A 412 8.31 -11.78 8.78
C PRO A 412 9.25 -12.93 9.14
N HIS A 413 8.78 -13.87 9.94
CA HIS A 413 9.56 -15.07 10.25
C HIS A 413 9.80 -15.91 8.98
N PRO A 414 11.03 -16.42 8.69
CA PRO A 414 11.34 -17.10 7.44
C PRO A 414 10.57 -18.40 7.15
N ARG A 415 9.91 -18.98 8.16
CA ARG A 415 9.00 -20.15 8.03
C ARG A 415 7.52 -19.76 8.18
N TYR A 416 7.16 -18.52 7.85
CA TYR A 416 5.77 -18.06 7.82
C TYR A 416 5.04 -18.59 6.58
N ASP A 417 3.79 -19.01 6.75
CA ASP A 417 2.90 -19.48 5.68
C ASP A 417 1.48 -18.95 5.96
N SER A 418 0.88 -18.30 4.96
CA SER A 418 -0.44 -17.68 5.07
C SER A 418 -1.59 -18.69 5.09
N ASN A 419 -1.41 -19.88 4.52
CA ASN A 419 -2.49 -20.87 4.33
C ASN A 419 -2.80 -21.68 5.59
N ASN A 420 -1.80 -21.89 6.46
CA ASN A 420 -1.93 -22.59 7.75
C ASN A 420 -1.54 -21.69 8.94
N VAL A 421 -1.19 -20.43 8.68
CA VAL A 421 -0.85 -19.42 9.67
C VAL A 421 0.38 -19.82 10.53
N ALA A 422 1.20 -20.79 10.11
CA ALA A 422 2.34 -21.26 10.90
C ALA A 422 3.42 -20.17 11.04
N ASN A 423 4.04 -20.06 12.22
CA ASN A 423 5.02 -19.02 12.55
C ASN A 423 4.56 -17.56 12.27
N ASN A 424 3.26 -17.27 12.48
CA ASN A 424 2.63 -15.94 12.32
C ASN A 424 3.18 -14.88 13.30
N ILE A 425 4.40 -14.39 13.04
CA ILE A 425 5.07 -13.31 13.78
C ILE A 425 5.95 -12.47 12.85
N VAL A 426 5.95 -11.16 13.09
CA VAL A 426 6.74 -10.17 12.36
C VAL A 426 7.48 -9.23 13.32
N LEU A 427 8.71 -8.87 12.94
CA LEU A 427 9.47 -7.77 13.55
C LEU A 427 9.45 -6.56 12.62
N ILE A 428 9.18 -5.40 13.18
CA ILE A 428 8.95 -4.15 12.47
C ILE A 428 10.07 -3.18 12.86
N GLU A 429 10.96 -2.84 11.93
CA GLU A 429 11.93 -1.76 12.11
C GLU A 429 11.27 -0.44 11.72
N LEU A 430 11.30 0.55 12.62
CA LEU A 430 10.74 1.89 12.39
C LEU A 430 11.74 2.80 11.63
N LEU A 431 11.21 3.70 10.79
CA LEU A 431 12.03 4.62 9.99
C LEU A 431 12.73 5.69 10.84
N GLN A 432 12.08 6.08 11.93
CA GLN A 432 12.55 7.01 12.95
C GLN A 432 12.19 6.41 14.33
N PRO A 433 12.89 6.76 15.42
CA PRO A 433 12.58 6.20 16.73
C PRO A 433 11.26 6.75 17.27
N ALA A 434 10.56 5.94 18.04
CA ALA A 434 9.52 6.41 18.95
C ALA A 434 10.14 7.31 20.03
N ASP A 435 9.52 8.46 20.28
CA ASP A 435 9.87 9.34 21.39
C ASP A 435 9.32 8.74 22.69
N THR A 436 10.11 7.85 23.29
CA THR A 436 9.78 7.16 24.55
C THR A 436 9.93 8.06 25.79
N THR A 437 10.17 9.36 25.62
CA THR A 437 10.13 10.33 26.73
C THR A 437 8.70 10.71 27.10
N GLN A 438 7.75 10.58 26.15
CA GLN A 438 6.34 10.89 26.40
C GLN A 438 5.67 9.77 27.22
N PRO A 439 4.89 10.09 28.26
CA PRO A 439 4.33 9.08 29.14
C PRO A 439 3.22 8.22 28.50
N ASN A 440 2.71 8.57 27.32
CA ASN A 440 1.75 7.76 26.55
C ASN A 440 2.42 6.75 25.60
N VAL A 441 3.74 6.83 25.36
CA VAL A 441 4.49 5.95 24.45
C VAL A 441 5.74 5.41 25.15
N LYS A 442 5.75 4.12 25.48
CA LYS A 442 6.87 3.43 26.16
C LYS A 442 6.90 1.96 25.77
N PRO A 443 8.08 1.34 25.61
CA PRO A 443 8.17 -0.08 25.30
C PRO A 443 7.72 -0.95 26.49
N ILE A 444 7.20 -2.13 26.20
CA ILE A 444 7.08 -3.21 27.19
C ILE A 444 8.44 -3.87 27.41
N CYS A 445 8.68 -4.50 28.56
CA CYS A 445 9.90 -5.28 28.74
C CYS A 445 9.82 -6.62 27.97
N ILE A 446 10.95 -7.16 27.54
CA ILE A 446 11.05 -8.51 26.97
C ILE A 446 12.08 -9.36 27.73
N SER A 447 11.95 -10.68 27.72
CA SER A 447 12.83 -11.64 28.40
C SER A 447 14.22 -11.81 27.73
N ALA A 448 14.80 -10.75 27.15
CA ALA A 448 16.08 -10.81 26.42
C ALA A 448 17.26 -11.35 27.27
N ILE A 449 17.21 -11.13 28.58
CA ILE A 449 18.14 -11.66 29.58
C ILE A 449 17.83 -13.15 29.84
N PRO A 450 18.77 -14.10 29.70
CA PRO A 450 18.53 -15.54 29.87
C PRO A 450 17.85 -15.93 31.19
N GLU A 451 18.23 -15.29 32.29
CA GLU A 451 17.68 -15.50 33.64
C GLU A 451 16.19 -15.13 33.74
N LEU A 452 15.66 -14.32 32.80
CA LEU A 452 14.25 -13.95 32.71
C LEU A 452 13.43 -14.89 31.80
N ARG A 453 14.06 -15.86 31.12
CA ARG A 453 13.42 -16.85 30.23
C ARG A 453 12.86 -18.09 30.97
N LEU A 454 12.75 -18.03 32.30
CA LEU A 454 12.20 -19.13 33.11
C LEU A 454 10.77 -19.49 32.67
N ASN A 455 10.57 -20.74 32.25
CA ASN A 455 9.35 -21.30 31.62
C ASN A 455 8.03 -21.19 32.43
N GLN A 456 8.05 -20.67 33.65
CA GLN A 456 6.83 -20.50 34.45
C GLN A 456 6.17 -19.15 34.13
N MET A 457 5.07 -19.21 33.37
CA MET A 457 4.21 -18.07 33.07
C MET A 457 3.15 -17.91 34.17
N ASN A 458 3.39 -16.98 35.10
CA ASN A 458 2.44 -16.62 36.17
C ASN A 458 1.86 -15.22 35.89
N ASN A 459 0.91 -14.74 36.71
CA ASN A 459 0.36 -13.36 36.66
C ASN A 459 0.08 -12.83 35.22
N LEU A 460 -0.55 -13.66 34.39
CA LEU A 460 -0.81 -13.35 32.99
C LEU A 460 -2.05 -12.47 32.81
N SER A 461 -1.95 -11.50 31.92
CA SER A 461 -3.05 -10.62 31.54
C SER A 461 -2.94 -10.15 30.09
N VAL A 462 -4.08 -9.98 29.41
CA VAL A 462 -4.15 -9.54 28.00
C VAL A 462 -4.69 -8.12 27.92
N ALA A 463 -4.21 -7.33 26.97
CA ALA A 463 -4.76 -6.01 26.70
C ALA A 463 -6.19 -6.09 26.12
N THR A 464 -7.08 -5.28 26.66
CA THR A 464 -8.50 -5.20 26.33
C THR A 464 -8.97 -3.75 26.30
N TYR A 465 -10.18 -3.52 25.82
CA TYR A 465 -10.91 -2.28 26.08
C TYR A 465 -12.05 -2.56 27.07
N LEU A 466 -12.22 -1.69 28.06
CA LEU A 466 -13.25 -1.78 29.09
C LEU A 466 -14.25 -0.65 28.88
N ASN A 467 -15.46 -0.97 28.44
CA ASN A 467 -16.49 0.02 28.12
C ASN A 467 -16.95 0.77 29.37
N ASP A 468 -17.25 0.06 30.47
CA ASP A 468 -17.77 0.66 31.72
C ASP A 468 -16.83 1.72 32.33
N LEU A 469 -15.52 1.57 32.11
CA LEU A 469 -14.47 2.44 32.64
C LEU A 469 -13.90 3.40 31.58
N PHE A 470 -14.31 3.26 30.32
CA PHE A 470 -13.66 3.84 29.14
C PHE A 470 -12.14 3.71 29.24
N ALA A 471 -11.59 2.49 29.24
CA ALA A 471 -10.18 2.27 29.54
C ALA A 471 -9.51 1.24 28.62
N TYR A 472 -8.29 1.55 28.18
CA TYR A 472 -7.37 0.54 27.66
C TYR A 472 -6.60 -0.03 28.84
N ASP A 473 -6.89 -1.29 29.20
CA ASP A 473 -6.38 -1.93 30.42
C ASP A 473 -6.25 -3.46 30.27
N THR A 474 -5.67 -4.10 31.26
CA THR A 474 -5.31 -5.53 31.29
C THR A 474 -6.36 -6.38 31.99
N GLN A 475 -6.91 -7.37 31.29
CA GLN A 475 -7.78 -8.40 31.89
C GLN A 475 -6.97 -9.66 32.24
N THR A 476 -7.21 -10.22 33.43
CA THR A 476 -6.52 -11.44 33.90
C THR A 476 -6.94 -12.65 33.07
N ILE A 477 -5.97 -13.47 32.66
CA ILE A 477 -6.22 -14.72 31.91
C ILE A 477 -5.71 -15.94 32.68
N HIS A 478 -6.30 -17.09 32.39
CA HIS A 478 -5.78 -18.39 32.82
C HIS A 478 -5.39 -19.24 31.60
N LEU A 479 -4.29 -19.99 31.71
CA LEU A 479 -3.86 -20.92 30.67
C LEU A 479 -4.82 -22.09 30.58
N THR A 480 -5.18 -22.47 29.36
CA THR A 480 -6.05 -23.62 29.06
C THR A 480 -5.21 -24.78 28.54
N ASN A 481 -5.60 -26.03 28.82
CA ASN A 481 -4.93 -27.20 28.27
C ASN A 481 -4.94 -27.16 26.73
N THR A 482 -3.76 -27.12 26.11
CA THR A 482 -3.60 -27.06 24.66
C THR A 482 -4.32 -28.22 23.96
N SER A 483 -4.30 -29.44 24.51
CA SER A 483 -4.92 -30.60 23.84
C SER A 483 -6.45 -30.58 23.85
N ASP A 484 -7.09 -29.87 24.77
CA ASP A 484 -8.55 -29.64 24.76
C ASP A 484 -8.93 -28.41 23.92
N CYS A 485 -8.03 -27.44 23.81
CA CYS A 485 -8.16 -26.33 22.87
C CYS A 485 -8.09 -26.82 21.41
N VAL A 486 -7.14 -27.70 21.07
CA VAL A 486 -7.01 -28.29 19.72
C VAL A 486 -8.31 -28.97 19.29
N LYS A 487 -8.94 -29.74 20.18
CA LYS A 487 -10.25 -30.39 19.91
C LYS A 487 -11.33 -29.36 19.57
N GLN A 488 -11.50 -28.33 20.39
CA GLN A 488 -12.54 -27.31 20.16
C GLN A 488 -12.41 -26.54 18.84
N TYR A 489 -11.19 -26.45 18.28
CA TYR A 489 -10.97 -25.92 16.93
C TYR A 489 -11.23 -26.98 15.85
N ALA A 490 -10.78 -28.23 16.06
CA ALA A 490 -11.02 -29.34 15.13
C ALA A 490 -12.52 -29.71 15.00
N ASP A 491 -13.27 -29.69 16.10
CA ASP A 491 -14.74 -29.89 16.16
C ASP A 491 -15.51 -28.80 15.38
N LYS A 492 -14.85 -27.68 15.07
CA LYS A 492 -15.34 -26.57 14.23
C LYS A 492 -14.77 -26.59 12.80
N GLY A 493 -14.03 -27.63 12.43
CA GLY A 493 -13.42 -27.80 11.10
C GLY A 493 -12.03 -27.20 10.93
N PHE A 494 -11.39 -26.69 11.99
CA PHE A 494 -10.10 -25.99 11.89
C PHE A 494 -8.92 -26.82 12.41
N THR A 495 -7.95 -27.12 11.54
CA THR A 495 -6.67 -27.74 11.91
C THR A 495 -5.57 -26.68 12.05
N ILE A 496 -5.13 -26.44 13.28
CA ILE A 496 -4.01 -25.54 13.59
C ILE A 496 -2.77 -26.40 13.92
N ASP A 497 -1.59 -26.03 13.40
CA ASP A 497 -0.31 -26.57 13.89
C ASP A 497 0.22 -25.77 15.09
N TRP A 498 0.74 -26.48 16.09
CA TRP A 498 1.05 -25.95 17.42
C TRP A 498 2.55 -25.89 17.72
N GLN A 499 3.34 -26.89 17.28
CA GLN A 499 4.81 -27.03 17.45
C GLN A 499 5.43 -26.52 18.78
N ASN A 500 4.70 -26.56 19.91
CA ASN A 500 5.04 -25.86 21.17
C ASN A 500 5.28 -24.34 21.07
N LYS A 501 5.00 -23.71 19.92
CA LYS A 501 5.12 -22.26 19.68
C LYS A 501 3.85 -21.47 20.01
N ARG A 502 2.80 -22.16 20.45
CA ARG A 502 1.46 -21.65 20.73
C ARG A 502 0.91 -22.24 22.02
N PHE A 503 0.04 -21.50 22.69
CA PHE A 503 -0.79 -21.99 23.79
C PHE A 503 -2.16 -21.30 23.78
N CYS A 504 -3.12 -21.85 24.50
CA CYS A 504 -4.44 -21.26 24.66
C CYS A 504 -4.63 -20.67 26.05
N ALA A 505 -5.45 -19.63 26.13
CA ALA A 505 -5.87 -19.03 27.39
C ALA A 505 -7.24 -18.36 27.26
N GLN A 506 -7.88 -18.11 28.40
CA GLN A 506 -9.21 -17.50 28.47
C GLN A 506 -9.27 -16.46 29.60
N VAL A 507 -9.93 -15.33 29.34
CA VAL A 507 -10.13 -14.24 30.30
C VAL A 507 -11.03 -14.70 31.46
N GLN A 508 -10.66 -14.32 32.68
CA GLN A 508 -11.50 -14.50 33.86
C GLN A 508 -12.47 -13.31 34.00
N ILE A 509 -13.55 -13.33 33.21
CA ILE A 509 -14.59 -12.29 33.27
C ILE A 509 -15.27 -12.33 34.64
N SER A 510 -15.19 -11.23 35.40
CA SER A 510 -15.97 -11.07 36.62
C SER A 510 -17.43 -10.75 36.27
N ASN A 511 -18.39 -11.22 37.08
CA ASN A 511 -19.83 -11.18 36.76
C ASN A 511 -20.45 -9.78 36.54
N ASN A 512 -19.68 -8.69 36.63
CA ASN A 512 -20.16 -7.30 36.56
C ASN A 512 -19.28 -6.38 35.68
N SER A 513 -18.40 -6.94 34.82
CA SER A 513 -17.41 -6.19 34.03
C SER A 513 -17.49 -6.47 32.53
N SER A 514 -17.68 -5.44 31.70
CA SER A 514 -17.49 -5.54 30.25
C SER A 514 -16.04 -5.89 29.86
N CYS A 515 -15.88 -6.53 28.71
CA CYS A 515 -14.60 -6.96 28.15
C CYS A 515 -14.71 -6.93 26.63
N ASP A 516 -14.08 -5.96 25.99
CA ASP A 516 -14.00 -5.89 24.53
C ASP A 516 -12.61 -6.34 24.06
N SER A 517 -12.59 -7.30 23.14
CA SER A 517 -11.36 -7.75 22.49
C SER A 517 -10.76 -6.61 21.67
N LEU A 518 -9.46 -6.37 21.85
CA LEU A 518 -8.68 -5.66 20.83
C LEU A 518 -8.48 -6.60 19.62
N LYS A 519 -8.15 -6.02 18.46
CA LYS A 519 -7.83 -6.79 17.25
C LYS A 519 -6.64 -7.75 17.46
N SER A 520 -6.47 -8.68 16.50
CA SER A 520 -5.30 -9.55 16.40
C SER A 520 -3.99 -8.77 16.63
N GLY A 521 -3.04 -9.40 17.33
CA GLY A 521 -1.83 -8.78 17.83
C GLY A 521 -1.93 -8.20 19.24
N SER A 522 -3.07 -8.35 19.94
CA SER A 522 -3.24 -7.80 21.30
C SER A 522 -2.21 -8.39 22.28
N PRO A 523 -1.38 -7.57 22.96
CA PRO A 523 -0.29 -8.07 23.79
C PRO A 523 -0.78 -8.85 25.01
N LEU A 524 -0.23 -10.06 25.14
CA LEU A 524 -0.30 -10.90 26.34
C LEU A 524 0.96 -10.68 27.20
N GLN A 525 0.73 -10.32 28.46
CA GLN A 525 1.69 -9.67 29.34
C GLN A 525 1.75 -10.38 30.69
N GLU A 526 2.94 -10.44 31.28
CA GLU A 526 3.21 -10.98 32.60
C GLU A 526 3.70 -9.86 33.54
N LEU A 527 3.12 -9.72 34.72
CA LEU A 527 3.57 -8.76 35.72
C LEU A 527 4.67 -9.37 36.62
N ARG A 528 5.90 -8.84 36.55
CA ARG A 528 7.06 -9.28 37.36
C ARG A 528 7.67 -8.12 38.16
N LEU A 529 8.30 -8.45 39.28
CA LEU A 529 9.19 -7.54 40.00
C LEU A 529 10.60 -7.56 39.38
N LEU A 530 11.08 -6.39 38.98
CA LEU A 530 12.48 -6.14 38.61
C LEU A 530 13.08 -5.17 39.64
N GLY A 531 14.01 -5.67 40.46
CA GLY A 531 14.55 -4.92 41.60
C GLY A 531 13.48 -4.64 42.66
N LYS A 532 13.03 -3.39 42.74
CA LYS A 532 11.91 -2.94 43.61
C LYS A 532 10.71 -2.40 42.82
N THR A 533 10.68 -2.58 41.50
CA THR A 533 9.64 -2.05 40.61
C THR A 533 8.89 -3.16 39.91
N GLU A 534 7.55 -3.11 39.92
CA GLU A 534 6.71 -3.97 39.09
C GLU A 534 6.76 -3.52 37.64
N ARG A 535 6.87 -4.47 36.71
CA ARG A 535 6.96 -4.23 35.26
C ARG A 535 6.24 -5.32 34.48
N TYR A 536 5.58 -4.92 33.41
CA TYR A 536 4.98 -5.82 32.43
C TYR A 536 6.04 -6.33 31.44
N PHE A 537 6.11 -7.65 31.29
CA PHE A 537 6.91 -8.38 30.32
C PHE A 537 6.02 -8.99 29.24
N LEU A 538 6.43 -8.93 27.98
CA LEU A 538 5.67 -9.48 26.87
C LEU A 538 5.92 -10.99 26.72
N ARG A 539 4.84 -11.79 26.78
CA ARG A 539 4.87 -13.26 26.60
C ARG A 539 4.31 -13.72 25.27
N GLY A 540 3.31 -12.99 24.75
CA GLY A 540 2.68 -13.34 23.49
C GLY A 540 1.82 -12.25 22.91
N PHE A 541 1.06 -12.60 21.88
CA PHE A 541 -0.08 -11.82 21.41
C PHE A 541 -1.21 -12.73 20.93
N ASP A 542 -2.44 -12.24 21.04
CA ASP A 542 -3.65 -12.87 20.51
C ASP A 542 -3.53 -13.01 18.97
N VAL A 543 -3.73 -14.21 18.44
CA VAL A 543 -3.61 -14.50 16.99
C VAL A 543 -4.83 -14.00 16.20
N PHE A 544 -6.00 -13.85 16.82
CA PHE A 544 -7.27 -13.64 16.13
C PHE A 544 -8.03 -12.38 16.57
N GLY A 545 -7.73 -11.81 17.74
CA GLY A 545 -8.48 -10.69 18.32
C GLY A 545 -9.77 -11.14 19.00
N LEU A 546 -9.70 -12.26 19.72
CA LEU A 546 -10.84 -12.96 20.32
C LEU A 546 -10.74 -13.08 21.85
N ALA A 547 -9.77 -12.41 22.50
CA ALA A 547 -9.48 -12.48 23.94
C ALA A 547 -10.70 -12.52 24.89
N CYS A 548 -11.73 -11.70 24.65
CA CYS A 548 -12.96 -11.64 25.48
C CYS A 548 -14.10 -12.57 25.00
N SER A 549 -13.87 -13.42 24.00
CA SER A 549 -14.90 -14.32 23.44
C SER A 549 -15.33 -15.38 24.45
N THR A 550 -16.65 -15.54 24.59
CA THR A 550 -17.27 -16.44 25.57
C THR A 550 -17.32 -17.91 25.14
N GLY A 551 -17.03 -18.21 23.86
CA GLY A 551 -17.33 -19.52 23.27
C GLY A 551 -16.15 -20.47 22.98
N THR A 552 -14.89 -20.02 23.01
CA THR A 552 -13.69 -20.85 22.74
C THR A 552 -12.43 -20.18 23.31
N PRO A 553 -11.47 -20.91 23.92
CA PRO A 553 -10.20 -20.35 24.38
C PRO A 553 -9.42 -19.66 23.25
N THR A 554 -8.83 -18.51 23.55
CA THR A 554 -8.07 -17.71 22.58
C THR A 554 -6.67 -18.27 22.39
N VAL A 555 -6.18 -18.28 21.14
CA VAL A 555 -4.84 -18.77 20.77
C VAL A 555 -3.82 -17.63 20.82
N TYR A 556 -2.70 -17.87 21.50
CA TYR A 556 -1.61 -16.90 21.63
C TYR A 556 -0.31 -17.44 21.02
N THR A 557 0.41 -16.58 20.28
CA THR A 557 1.79 -16.85 19.84
C THR A 557 2.73 -16.70 21.03
N ASN A 558 3.55 -17.71 21.35
CA ASN A 558 4.56 -17.63 22.40
C ASN A 558 5.84 -16.96 21.85
N ILE A 559 6.17 -15.76 22.35
CA ILE A 559 7.28 -14.94 21.86
C ILE A 559 8.65 -15.46 22.30
N ASP A 560 8.76 -16.17 23.42
CA ASP A 560 10.06 -16.68 23.89
C ASP A 560 10.70 -17.64 22.87
N ASN A 561 9.88 -18.39 22.13
CA ASN A 561 10.31 -19.27 21.02
C ASN A 561 10.82 -18.53 19.76
N TYR A 562 10.73 -17.19 19.72
CA TYR A 562 11.18 -16.34 18.61
C TYR A 562 12.13 -15.23 19.08
N LEU A 563 12.44 -15.17 20.37
CA LEU A 563 13.20 -14.09 21.00
C LEU A 563 14.59 -13.91 20.39
N ASP A 564 15.28 -15.01 20.08
CA ASP A 564 16.61 -14.97 19.49
C ASP A 564 16.57 -14.48 18.03
N TRP A 565 15.54 -14.86 17.28
CA TRP A 565 15.27 -14.32 15.94
C TRP A 565 14.93 -12.82 15.98
N ILE A 566 14.21 -12.35 17.00
CA ILE A 566 13.98 -10.91 17.23
C ILE A 566 15.32 -10.20 17.47
N LEU A 567 16.09 -10.63 18.47
CA LEU A 567 17.34 -9.99 18.89
C LEU A 567 18.39 -9.94 17.78
N TYR A 568 18.50 -10.99 16.97
CA TYR A 568 19.41 -11.06 15.83
C TYR A 568 19.14 -9.97 14.78
N ASN A 569 17.86 -9.67 14.51
CA ASN A 569 17.47 -8.72 13.47
C ASN A 569 17.56 -7.23 13.90
N MET A 570 17.72 -6.95 15.20
CA MET A 570 17.78 -5.60 15.74
C MET A 570 19.18 -4.95 15.63
N ARG A 571 19.23 -3.63 15.35
CA ARG A 571 20.45 -2.88 15.01
C ARG A 571 20.54 -1.53 15.77
N TYR A 572 21.76 -1.14 16.15
CA TYR A 572 22.08 0.16 16.76
C TYR A 572 22.39 1.24 15.68
N LYS A 573 22.13 2.53 15.97
CA LYS A 573 22.39 3.67 15.08
C LYS A 573 23.07 4.82 15.83
N TYR A 574 23.90 5.60 15.11
CA TYR A 574 24.57 6.81 15.62
C TYR A 574 24.18 8.00 14.73
N VAL A 575 24.13 9.21 15.29
CA VAL A 575 23.65 10.44 14.62
C VAL A 575 24.71 11.54 14.73
N ALA A 576 24.86 12.35 13.68
CA ALA A 576 25.79 13.48 13.63
C ALA A 576 25.12 14.72 13.01
N THR A 577 25.55 15.92 13.42
CA THR A 577 24.98 17.23 13.04
C THR A 577 26.05 18.17 12.50
N THR A 578 25.69 19.06 11.57
CA THR A 578 26.56 20.13 11.01
C THR A 578 25.73 21.33 10.54
N ASP A 579 26.32 22.54 10.63
CA ASP A 579 25.67 23.84 10.39
C ASP A 579 25.96 24.45 9.00
N ALA A 580 25.35 25.61 8.71
CA ALA A 580 25.30 26.23 7.37
C ALA A 580 25.81 27.70 7.32
N VAL A 581 26.18 28.17 6.10
CA VAL A 581 26.72 29.52 5.81
C VAL A 581 26.08 30.12 4.54
N ARG A 582 26.03 31.46 4.40
CA ARG A 582 25.44 32.23 3.27
C ARG A 582 26.32 33.43 2.85
N ILE A 583 26.36 33.78 1.55
CA ILE A 583 26.80 35.09 0.97
C ILE A 583 25.98 35.39 -0.32
N SER A 584 25.89 36.65 -0.80
CA SER A 584 25.17 37.14 -2.01
C SER A 584 25.82 38.46 -2.53
N THR A 585 25.43 39.21 -3.60
CA THR A 585 24.26 39.26 -4.54
C THR A 585 24.64 40.02 -5.86
N GLU A 586 23.64 40.45 -6.67
CA GLU A 586 23.62 41.56 -7.68
C GLU A 586 24.17 41.35 -9.12
N GLU A 587 23.82 42.20 -10.13
CA GLU A 587 22.50 42.47 -10.77
C GLU A 587 22.68 43.17 -12.16
N THR A 588 21.69 43.14 -13.09
CA THR A 588 21.43 44.18 -14.15
C THR A 588 20.14 43.90 -14.96
N GLN A 589 19.56 44.91 -15.65
CA GLN A 589 18.18 44.90 -16.19
C GLN A 589 18.03 45.00 -17.74
N LYS A 590 16.83 44.70 -18.25
CA LYS A 590 16.36 44.84 -19.65
C LYS A 590 14.81 45.08 -19.71
N PRO A 591 14.19 45.41 -20.88
CA PRO A 591 12.86 46.06 -20.93
C PRO A 591 11.64 45.17 -20.62
N THR A 592 10.48 45.82 -20.46
CA THR A 592 9.23 45.32 -19.86
C THR A 592 8.13 44.94 -20.88
N LEU A 593 7.27 43.98 -20.49
CA LEU A 593 6.44 43.18 -21.42
C LEU A 593 4.97 43.63 -21.53
N VAL A 594 4.47 44.45 -20.59
CA VAL A 594 3.08 44.93 -20.56
C VAL A 594 2.72 45.85 -21.75
N SER A 595 3.72 46.46 -22.37
CA SER A 595 3.59 47.32 -23.56
C SER A 595 3.10 46.55 -24.80
N GLU A 596 3.63 45.34 -25.04
CA GLU A 596 3.33 44.53 -26.22
C GLU A 596 1.93 43.87 -26.14
N TRP A 597 1.54 43.37 -24.97
CA TRP A 597 0.18 42.84 -24.76
C TRP A 597 -0.91 43.89 -25.06
N SER A 598 -0.64 45.14 -24.66
CA SER A 598 -1.51 46.30 -24.88
C SER A 598 -1.61 46.75 -26.35
N ALA A 599 -0.79 46.17 -27.24
CA ALA A 599 -0.90 46.30 -28.69
C ALA A 599 -1.65 45.10 -29.31
N LEU A 600 -1.40 43.87 -28.85
CA LEU A 600 -2.05 42.65 -29.35
C LEU A 600 -3.57 42.68 -29.14
N GLN A 601 -4.06 43.17 -28.00
CA GLN A 601 -5.51 43.29 -27.72
C GLN A 601 -6.25 44.34 -28.59
N LYS A 602 -5.54 45.06 -29.48
CA LYS A 602 -6.12 46.06 -30.41
C LYS A 602 -6.23 45.56 -31.85
N GLN A 603 -5.84 44.32 -32.13
CA GLN A 603 -5.99 43.69 -33.45
C GLN A 603 -7.42 43.14 -33.61
N SER A 604 -8.11 43.48 -34.70
CA SER A 604 -9.54 43.18 -34.89
C SER A 604 -9.88 41.69 -35.01
N GLN A 605 -8.90 40.82 -35.30
CA GLN A 605 -9.07 39.36 -35.31
C GLN A 605 -8.86 38.72 -33.93
N ARG A 606 -8.51 39.50 -32.89
CA ARG A 606 -8.14 39.01 -31.55
C ARG A 606 -9.00 39.60 -30.42
N GLU A 607 -10.22 40.06 -30.71
CA GLU A 607 -11.08 40.72 -29.71
C GLU A 607 -11.43 39.83 -28.51
N LYS A 608 -11.63 38.53 -28.72
CA LYS A 608 -11.86 37.52 -27.66
C LYS A 608 -10.71 37.41 -26.65
N LEU A 609 -9.52 37.96 -26.94
CA LEU A 609 -8.43 38.03 -25.95
C LEU A 609 -8.75 38.92 -24.74
N ARG A 610 -9.88 39.64 -24.76
CA ARG A 610 -10.46 40.32 -23.59
C ARG A 610 -10.93 39.35 -22.50
N LEU A 611 -11.24 38.09 -22.83
CA LEU A 611 -11.62 37.03 -21.87
C LEU A 611 -10.43 36.52 -21.02
N PHE A 612 -9.20 36.91 -21.36
CA PHE A 612 -7.97 36.47 -20.68
C PHE A 612 -7.26 37.66 -20.00
N ASN A 613 -7.36 37.74 -18.67
CA ASN A 613 -6.87 38.87 -17.89
C ASN A 613 -5.36 38.77 -17.57
N MET A 614 -4.52 39.30 -18.46
CA MET A 614 -3.05 39.32 -18.31
C MET A 614 -2.55 40.09 -17.06
N ASN A 615 -3.38 40.93 -16.45
CA ASN A 615 -3.01 41.66 -15.23
C ASN A 615 -3.13 40.79 -13.97
N SER A 616 -4.14 39.91 -13.89
CA SER A 616 -4.39 39.06 -12.71
C SER A 616 -3.90 37.61 -12.84
N CYS A 617 -3.71 37.10 -14.06
CA CYS A 617 -3.32 35.70 -14.28
C CYS A 617 -1.93 35.34 -13.77
N GLY A 618 -1.72 34.06 -13.45
CA GLY A 618 -0.41 33.45 -13.23
C GLY A 618 0.34 33.93 -11.97
N LEU A 619 -0.33 34.66 -11.07
CA LEU A 619 0.26 35.22 -9.84
C LEU A 619 0.26 34.20 -8.69
N ILE A 620 1.45 33.81 -8.22
CA ILE A 620 1.60 32.95 -7.03
C ILE A 620 1.48 33.79 -5.76
N LEU A 621 0.59 33.40 -4.84
CA LEU A 621 0.41 34.07 -3.55
C LEU A 621 1.51 33.74 -2.55
N LYS A 622 2.12 34.77 -1.95
CA LYS A 622 3.04 34.65 -0.81
C LYS A 622 2.27 34.84 0.51
N LEU A 623 1.51 33.84 0.93
CA LEU A 623 0.91 33.81 2.26
C LEU A 623 1.87 33.22 3.29
N TYR A 624 1.99 33.89 4.45
CA TYR A 624 2.84 33.45 5.55
C TYR A 624 2.14 32.35 6.38
N ASN A 625 2.93 31.45 6.97
CA ASN A 625 2.42 30.37 7.84
C ASN A 625 1.52 30.90 8.96
N TYR A 626 0.34 30.29 9.14
CA TYR A 626 -0.12 29.83 10.47
C TYR A 626 -1.35 28.89 10.43
N LEU A 627 -2.24 29.00 9.44
CA LEU A 627 -3.58 28.38 9.48
C LEU A 627 -3.84 27.20 8.52
N ILE A 628 -3.02 27.00 7.49
CA ILE A 628 -3.19 25.90 6.51
C ILE A 628 -1.87 25.15 6.39
N LYS A 629 -1.88 23.83 6.67
CA LYS A 629 -0.70 22.95 6.46
C LYS A 629 -0.78 22.07 5.21
N ASN A 630 -1.99 21.74 4.75
CA ASN A 630 -2.25 20.95 3.54
C ASN A 630 -3.33 21.68 2.71
N GLY A 631 -2.95 22.61 1.83
CA GLY A 631 -3.90 23.37 1.01
C GLY A 631 -3.22 24.15 -0.12
N THR A 632 -4.00 24.55 -1.13
CA THR A 632 -3.52 24.79 -2.51
C THR A 632 -2.49 25.92 -2.66
N VAL A 633 -1.30 25.57 -3.18
CA VAL A 633 -0.19 26.50 -3.45
C VAL A 633 -0.29 27.15 -4.86
N VAL A 634 -1.15 26.62 -5.74
CA VAL A 634 -1.23 26.97 -7.17
C VAL A 634 -2.68 27.31 -7.57
N PRO A 635 -3.07 28.61 -7.59
CA PRO A 635 -4.49 29.03 -7.68
C PRO A 635 -5.30 28.70 -8.94
N TRP A 636 -4.65 28.19 -9.99
CA TRP A 636 -5.26 27.86 -11.29
C TRP A 636 -5.51 26.36 -11.49
N ILE A 637 -5.20 25.52 -10.52
CA ILE A 637 -5.43 24.07 -10.64
C ILE A 637 -6.66 23.68 -9.82
N GLY A 638 -7.56 22.93 -10.46
CA GLY A 638 -8.69 22.28 -9.83
C GLY A 638 -8.70 20.78 -10.09
N PHE A 639 -9.73 20.10 -9.59
CA PHE A 639 -9.86 18.64 -9.67
C PHE A 639 -11.14 18.25 -10.42
N LEU A 640 -11.00 17.31 -11.36
CA LEU A 640 -12.07 16.76 -12.17
C LEU A 640 -12.69 15.55 -11.45
N MET A 641 -13.83 15.75 -10.80
CA MET A 641 -14.44 14.74 -9.95
C MET A 641 -15.48 13.94 -10.71
N ALA A 642 -15.21 12.65 -10.95
CA ALA A 642 -16.26 11.65 -10.99
C ALA A 642 -16.50 11.23 -9.56
N LYS A 643 -17.77 11.12 -9.18
CA LYS A 643 -18.20 10.46 -7.94
C LYS A 643 -17.74 11.19 -6.65
N GLU A 644 -18.61 11.23 -5.64
CA GLU A 644 -18.33 11.98 -4.40
C GLU A 644 -18.15 11.03 -3.19
N ASN A 645 -18.61 9.76 -3.32
CA ASN A 645 -18.54 8.71 -2.29
C ASN A 645 -18.27 7.31 -2.90
N ARG A 646 -17.06 6.75 -2.83
CA ARG A 646 -16.87 5.31 -3.11
C ARG A 646 -15.99 4.63 -2.07
N LYS A 647 -16.47 3.48 -1.60
CA LYS A 647 -15.79 2.54 -0.71
C LYS A 647 -15.19 1.34 -1.48
N ASP A 648 -15.20 1.41 -2.80
CA ASP A 648 -14.43 0.55 -3.71
C ASP A 648 -13.21 1.36 -4.18
N ASP A 649 -12.00 0.84 -3.95
CA ASP A 649 -10.74 1.58 -4.08
C ASP A 649 -9.93 1.09 -5.29
N SER A 650 -10.46 1.34 -6.50
CA SER A 650 -9.76 1.13 -7.77
C SER A 650 -10.21 2.11 -8.88
N ASP A 651 -9.26 2.42 -9.76
CA ASP A 651 -9.42 3.00 -11.11
C ASP A 651 -10.11 4.37 -11.32
N SER A 652 -9.93 5.32 -10.38
CA SER A 652 -10.01 6.75 -10.74
C SER A 652 -9.06 7.63 -9.94
N THR A 653 -7.87 7.92 -10.50
CA THR A 653 -7.10 9.09 -10.06
C THR A 653 -7.86 10.38 -10.44
N PRO A 654 -7.98 11.37 -9.55
CA PRO A 654 -8.64 12.63 -9.88
C PRO A 654 -7.76 13.43 -10.85
N SER A 655 -8.17 13.49 -12.12
CA SER A 655 -7.48 14.32 -13.11
C SER A 655 -7.46 15.76 -12.66
N LEU A 656 -6.31 16.40 -12.79
CA LEU A 656 -6.21 17.85 -12.62
C LEU A 656 -6.87 18.56 -13.80
N VAL A 657 -7.40 19.75 -13.55
CA VAL A 657 -7.83 20.71 -14.59
C VAL A 657 -7.12 22.03 -14.38
N VAL A 658 -6.92 22.79 -15.46
CA VAL A 658 -6.28 24.09 -15.44
C VAL A 658 -7.28 25.18 -15.81
N LEU A 659 -7.60 26.04 -14.85
CA LEU A 659 -8.47 27.21 -15.02
C LEU A 659 -7.75 28.27 -15.88
N ILE A 660 -8.30 28.54 -17.06
CA ILE A 660 -7.75 29.53 -18.01
C ILE A 660 -8.54 30.84 -18.05
N SER A 661 -9.78 30.83 -17.56
CA SER A 661 -10.66 32.01 -17.43
C SER A 661 -11.73 31.75 -16.38
N GLU A 662 -12.63 32.71 -16.14
CA GLU A 662 -13.77 32.56 -15.22
C GLU A 662 -14.76 31.46 -15.59
N TRP A 663 -14.83 31.07 -16.87
CA TRP A 663 -15.89 30.19 -17.41
C TRP A 663 -15.39 28.90 -18.06
N TYR A 664 -14.07 28.77 -18.24
CA TYR A 664 -13.46 27.69 -19.00
C TYR A 664 -12.19 27.16 -18.32
N ALA A 665 -12.08 25.83 -18.30
CA ALA A 665 -10.90 25.10 -17.85
C ALA A 665 -10.46 24.07 -18.90
N LEU A 666 -9.18 23.69 -18.89
CA LEU A 666 -8.61 22.64 -19.73
C LEU A 666 -8.39 21.36 -18.91
N ALA A 667 -8.69 20.21 -19.52
CA ALA A 667 -8.36 18.89 -18.99
C ALA A 667 -7.85 17.97 -20.12
N PRO A 668 -7.15 16.87 -19.83
CA PRO A 668 -6.85 15.85 -20.83
C PRO A 668 -8.12 15.16 -21.35
N LYS A 669 -8.11 14.76 -22.62
CA LYS A 669 -9.23 14.03 -23.25
C LYS A 669 -9.45 12.65 -22.61
N LEU A 670 -8.36 11.97 -22.23
CA LEU A 670 -8.39 10.69 -21.51
C LEU A 670 -9.23 10.76 -20.23
N SER A 671 -9.10 11.86 -19.48
CA SER A 671 -9.79 12.09 -18.20
C SER A 671 -11.32 12.12 -18.27
N VAL A 672 -11.87 12.25 -19.48
CA VAL A 672 -13.32 12.26 -19.78
C VAL A 672 -13.74 11.13 -20.73
N GLN A 673 -12.82 10.21 -21.05
CA GLN A 673 -13.09 9.08 -21.94
C GLN A 673 -13.57 7.83 -21.19
N ASN A 674 -12.94 7.48 -20.06
CA ASN A 674 -13.20 6.20 -19.39
C ASN A 674 -14.18 6.31 -18.21
N ASP A 675 -14.36 7.51 -17.66
CA ASP A 675 -14.99 7.69 -16.34
C ASP A 675 -15.86 8.96 -16.21
N VAL A 676 -16.70 8.97 -15.19
CA VAL A 676 -18.01 9.61 -15.13
C VAL A 676 -17.94 10.97 -14.42
N LYS A 677 -17.16 11.89 -14.98
CA LYS A 677 -16.82 13.20 -14.38
C LYS A 677 -18.02 14.17 -14.36
N ARG A 678 -18.33 14.79 -13.21
CA ARG A 678 -19.59 15.52 -12.93
C ARG A 678 -19.42 17.00 -12.56
N TYR A 679 -18.34 17.34 -11.88
CA TYR A 679 -18.06 18.70 -11.39
C TYR A 679 -16.55 18.95 -11.29
N VAL A 680 -16.19 20.22 -11.23
CA VAL A 680 -14.83 20.70 -10.97
C VAL A 680 -14.79 21.30 -9.57
N MET A 681 -13.81 20.90 -8.76
CA MET A 681 -13.47 21.60 -7.51
C MET A 681 -12.35 22.61 -7.77
N LEU A 682 -12.60 23.87 -7.42
CA LEU A 682 -11.66 24.99 -7.56
C LEU A 682 -11.25 25.55 -6.20
N GLY A 683 -9.97 25.94 -6.06
CA GLY A 683 -9.46 26.64 -4.88
C GLY A 683 -8.81 25.73 -3.83
N SER A 684 -8.86 26.14 -2.56
CA SER A 684 -8.31 25.37 -1.44
C SER A 684 -9.40 24.51 -0.80
N TYR A 685 -9.74 23.42 -1.50
CA TYR A 685 -10.62 22.35 -1.04
C TYR A 685 -9.84 21.04 -0.87
N ASN A 686 -10.17 20.26 0.16
CA ASN A 686 -9.82 18.85 0.21
C ASN A 686 -11.10 18.00 0.27
N PRO A 687 -11.48 17.27 -0.80
CA PRO A 687 -12.54 16.27 -0.78
C PRO A 687 -12.38 15.17 0.27
N GLU A 688 -11.16 14.96 0.80
CA GLU A 688 -10.89 13.99 1.89
C GLU A 688 -11.24 14.55 3.29
N GLU A 689 -11.56 15.85 3.40
CA GLU A 689 -11.91 16.53 4.66
C GLU A 689 -13.18 17.43 4.56
N PRO A 690 -14.33 16.95 4.03
CA PRO A 690 -15.52 17.79 3.83
C PRO A 690 -16.04 18.39 5.15
N HIS A 691 -15.95 17.62 6.25
CA HIS A 691 -16.37 18.06 7.58
C HIS A 691 -15.56 19.24 8.14
N SER A 692 -14.33 19.50 7.67
CA SER A 692 -13.55 20.69 8.05
C SER A 692 -14.23 22.00 7.63
N CYS A 693 -15.08 21.92 6.60
CA CYS A 693 -15.72 23.06 5.95
C CYS A 693 -17.24 23.15 6.16
N LEU A 694 -17.89 22.08 6.61
CA LEU A 694 -19.35 22.07 6.84
C LEU A 694 -19.78 22.90 8.06
N THR A 695 -18.95 23.01 9.09
CA THR A 695 -19.25 23.79 10.31
C THR A 695 -18.48 25.13 10.41
N SER A 696 -17.54 25.38 9.51
CA SER A 696 -16.61 26.52 9.58
C SER A 696 -16.96 27.63 8.58
N SER A 697 -17.31 28.81 9.08
CA SER A 697 -17.54 30.01 8.26
C SER A 697 -16.30 30.43 7.45
N VAL A 698 -15.10 30.02 7.88
CA VAL A 698 -13.83 30.30 7.20
C VAL A 698 -13.74 29.60 5.84
N CYS A 699 -14.28 28.38 5.71
CA CYS A 699 -14.16 27.60 4.48
C CYS A 699 -14.99 28.09 3.29
N LYS A 700 -16.15 28.72 3.53
CA LYS A 700 -17.03 29.17 2.43
C LYS A 700 -16.34 30.21 1.51
N GLY A 701 -15.28 30.88 1.99
CA GLY A 701 -14.45 31.80 1.23
C GLY A 701 -13.22 31.19 0.53
N THR A 702 -12.88 29.91 0.69
CA THR A 702 -11.59 29.35 0.19
C THR A 702 -11.68 28.54 -1.10
N HIS A 703 -12.87 28.05 -1.46
CA HIS A 703 -13.07 27.11 -2.56
C HIS A 703 -14.47 27.23 -3.19
N GLN A 704 -14.67 26.55 -4.32
CA GLN A 704 -15.94 26.47 -5.02
C GLN A 704 -16.11 25.09 -5.69
N LYS A 705 -17.30 24.52 -5.57
CA LYS A 705 -17.79 23.41 -6.41
C LYS A 705 -18.47 24.03 -7.62
N VAL A 706 -18.12 23.60 -8.83
CA VAL A 706 -18.72 24.10 -10.07
C VAL A 706 -19.12 22.93 -10.95
N HIS A 707 -20.40 22.84 -11.30
CA HIS A 707 -20.87 21.78 -12.18
C HIS A 707 -20.33 21.93 -13.61
N ILE A 708 -20.03 20.78 -14.24
CA ILE A 708 -19.64 20.75 -15.66
C ILE A 708 -20.92 20.91 -16.49
N LYS A 709 -20.97 21.93 -17.35
CA LYS A 709 -22.08 22.12 -18.29
C LYS A 709 -21.84 21.39 -19.60
N ASN A 710 -20.62 21.43 -20.11
CA ASN A 710 -20.26 20.80 -21.39
C ASN A 710 -18.77 20.45 -21.44
N ILE A 711 -18.41 19.46 -22.26
CA ILE A 711 -17.05 19.01 -22.50
C ILE A 711 -16.80 19.07 -24.01
N ILE A 712 -16.11 20.12 -24.45
CA ILE A 712 -15.87 20.38 -25.87
C ILE A 712 -14.57 19.67 -26.28
N ILE A 713 -14.69 18.73 -27.20
CA ILE A 713 -13.58 17.89 -27.70
C ILE A 713 -13.08 18.47 -29.03
N PRO A 714 -11.76 18.57 -29.27
CA PRO A 714 -11.21 18.96 -30.57
C PRO A 714 -11.71 18.05 -31.71
N PRO A 715 -11.94 18.58 -32.91
CA PRO A 715 -12.43 17.80 -34.03
C PRO A 715 -11.37 16.78 -34.51
N PRO A 716 -11.75 15.71 -35.23
CA PRO A 716 -10.86 14.58 -35.54
C PRO A 716 -9.64 14.94 -36.39
N ASP A 717 -9.70 16.04 -37.14
CA ASP A 717 -8.67 16.59 -38.01
C ASP A 717 -7.74 17.60 -37.30
N HIS A 718 -8.03 17.99 -36.06
CA HIS A 718 -7.17 18.89 -35.29
C HIS A 718 -5.79 18.23 -35.04
N PRO A 719 -4.65 18.93 -35.27
CA PRO A 719 -3.30 18.33 -35.25
C PRO A 719 -2.88 17.76 -33.88
N ARG A 720 -3.61 18.07 -32.81
CA ARG A 720 -3.47 17.50 -31.47
C ARG A 720 -4.84 17.24 -30.87
N GLN A 721 -5.13 16.02 -30.44
CA GLN A 721 -6.45 15.67 -29.87
C GLN A 721 -6.44 15.49 -28.34
N LEU A 722 -5.36 15.79 -27.63
CA LEU A 722 -5.13 15.26 -26.28
C LEU A 722 -5.73 16.08 -25.13
N PHE A 723 -6.33 17.23 -25.41
CA PHE A 723 -7.02 18.09 -24.43
C PHE A 723 -8.50 18.30 -24.79
N VAL A 724 -9.29 18.68 -23.80
CA VAL A 724 -10.69 19.10 -23.92
C VAL A 724 -10.92 20.42 -23.19
N LEU A 725 -11.86 21.21 -23.70
CA LEU A 725 -12.27 22.49 -23.12
C LEU A 725 -13.57 22.27 -22.33
N ILE A 726 -13.49 22.42 -21.01
CA ILE A 726 -14.62 22.28 -20.09
C ILE A 726 -15.35 23.63 -20.02
N GLU A 727 -16.63 23.65 -20.39
CA GLU A 727 -17.53 24.78 -20.10
C GLU A 727 -18.09 24.60 -18.68
N LEU A 728 -17.83 25.57 -17.82
CA LEU A 728 -18.40 25.61 -16.47
C LEU A 728 -19.86 26.08 -16.51
N LEU A 729 -20.72 25.49 -15.68
CA LEU A 729 -22.12 25.90 -15.51
C LEU A 729 -22.23 27.28 -14.84
N GLU A 730 -21.35 27.53 -13.87
CA GLU A 730 -21.25 28.76 -13.08
C GLU A 730 -19.88 29.41 -13.31
N SER A 731 -19.75 30.70 -13.00
CA SER A 731 -18.45 31.39 -13.00
C SER A 731 -17.58 30.95 -11.82
N ALA A 732 -16.31 30.72 -12.07
CA ALA A 732 -15.28 30.61 -11.04
C ALA A 732 -15.16 31.94 -10.27
N ASP A 733 -15.43 31.90 -8.97
CA ASP A 733 -15.39 33.05 -8.06
C ASP A 733 -13.95 33.48 -7.80
N LEU A 734 -13.47 34.43 -8.60
CA LEU A 734 -12.11 34.96 -8.50
C LEU A 734 -11.91 35.86 -7.27
N GLU A 735 -12.91 36.23 -6.48
CA GLU A 735 -12.65 36.95 -5.23
C GLU A 735 -12.13 36.01 -4.13
N LYS A 736 -12.34 34.70 -4.27
CA LYS A 736 -11.71 33.70 -3.39
C LYS A 736 -10.19 33.68 -3.62
N PRO A 737 -9.36 33.79 -2.57
CA PRO A 737 -7.91 33.98 -2.73
C PRO A 737 -7.22 32.83 -3.47
N PHE A 738 -7.74 31.60 -3.37
CA PHE A 738 -7.14 30.42 -3.99
C PHE A 738 -7.67 30.11 -5.40
N ILE A 739 -8.51 30.96 -6.00
CA ILE A 739 -9.06 30.77 -7.36
C ILE A 739 -8.60 31.93 -8.25
N LYS A 740 -7.61 31.70 -9.12
CA LYS A 740 -7.13 32.67 -10.14
C LYS A 740 -6.64 31.90 -11.38
N PRO A 741 -6.93 32.34 -12.62
CA PRO A 741 -6.51 31.62 -13.83
C PRO A 741 -4.99 31.73 -14.12
N ILE A 742 -4.46 30.80 -14.91
CA ILE A 742 -3.09 30.88 -15.44
C ILE A 742 -3.01 31.80 -16.67
N CYS A 743 -1.84 32.36 -16.95
CA CYS A 743 -1.61 33.10 -18.19
C CYS A 743 -1.42 32.14 -19.39
N LEU A 744 -2.10 32.39 -20.50
CA LEU A 744 -1.82 31.73 -21.78
C LEU A 744 -0.69 32.46 -22.53
N PRO A 745 0.27 31.76 -23.14
CA PRO A 745 1.39 32.38 -23.87
C PRO A 745 0.96 32.83 -25.27
N LEU A 746 0.12 33.88 -25.34
CA LEU A 746 -0.54 34.36 -26.57
C LEU A 746 0.27 35.42 -27.35
N MET A 747 1.59 35.48 -27.13
CA MET A 747 2.49 36.50 -27.70
C MET A 747 3.73 35.84 -28.30
N ASP A 748 4.12 36.24 -29.51
CA ASP A 748 5.18 35.58 -30.30
C ASP A 748 6.53 35.50 -29.56
N MET A 749 6.86 36.50 -28.75
CA MET A 749 8.06 36.53 -27.90
C MET A 749 8.12 35.39 -26.87
N LEU A 750 6.98 34.82 -26.47
CA LEU A 750 6.87 33.70 -25.54
C LEU A 750 7.06 32.34 -26.24
N HIS A 751 7.21 32.32 -27.57
CA HIS A 751 7.47 31.14 -28.38
C HIS A 751 8.92 31.06 -28.92
N LEU A 752 9.71 32.13 -28.83
CA LEU A 752 10.94 32.28 -29.61
C LEU A 752 12.17 31.47 -29.10
N PRO A 753 12.34 31.20 -27.79
CA PRO A 753 13.30 30.21 -27.31
C PRO A 753 12.60 29.02 -26.63
N LYS A 754 13.06 27.79 -26.90
CA LYS A 754 12.72 26.64 -26.03
C LYS A 754 13.30 26.91 -24.64
N PRO A 755 12.50 26.84 -23.55
CA PRO A 755 12.99 27.10 -22.21
C PRO A 755 14.02 26.05 -21.78
N THR A 756 14.98 26.44 -20.94
CA THR A 756 15.93 25.51 -20.29
C THR A 756 15.39 24.99 -18.96
N GLU A 757 14.61 25.79 -18.24
CA GLU A 757 13.89 25.42 -17.02
C GLU A 757 12.38 25.59 -17.20
N VAL A 758 11.60 24.63 -16.70
CA VAL A 758 10.14 24.71 -16.52
C VAL A 758 9.78 24.30 -15.09
N SER A 759 8.53 24.47 -14.68
CA SER A 759 8.01 23.89 -13.43
C SER A 759 6.83 22.97 -13.72
N ILE A 760 6.82 21.77 -13.15
CA ILE A 760 5.65 20.88 -13.18
C ILE A 760 4.89 20.99 -11.87
N SER A 761 3.57 21.07 -11.95
CA SER A 761 2.65 20.94 -10.82
C SER A 761 2.03 19.56 -10.82
N PHE A 762 2.06 18.90 -9.66
CA PHE A 762 1.51 17.54 -9.45
C PHE A 762 0.65 17.54 -8.17
N GLY A 763 -0.36 16.67 -8.12
CA GLY A 763 -1.16 16.46 -6.92
C GLY A 763 -0.53 15.42 -6.00
N LYS A 764 -0.48 15.69 -4.69
CA LYS A 764 -0.34 14.65 -3.65
C LYS A 764 -1.66 14.60 -2.89
N GLY A 765 -2.54 13.67 -3.28
CA GLY A 765 -3.97 13.85 -3.03
C GLY A 765 -4.40 15.22 -3.59
N PHE A 766 -5.11 15.99 -2.78
CA PHE A 766 -5.61 17.32 -3.17
C PHE A 766 -4.65 18.48 -2.84
N ALA A 767 -3.49 18.19 -2.25
CA ALA A 767 -2.41 19.16 -2.06
C ALA A 767 -1.52 19.25 -3.32
N ILE A 768 -1.69 20.33 -4.08
CA ILE A 768 -0.87 20.62 -5.27
C ILE A 768 0.48 21.22 -4.88
N GLN A 769 1.57 20.63 -5.38
CA GLN A 769 2.94 21.12 -5.23
C GLN A 769 3.60 21.34 -6.60
N SER A 770 4.64 22.18 -6.66
CA SER A 770 5.40 22.45 -7.89
C SER A 770 6.89 22.14 -7.74
N LYS A 771 7.47 21.39 -8.69
CA LYS A 771 8.92 21.14 -8.80
C LYS A 771 9.50 21.80 -10.06
N ARG A 772 10.72 22.32 -9.96
CA ARG A 772 11.48 22.77 -11.14
C ARG A 772 12.11 21.59 -11.88
N LEU A 773 12.06 21.64 -13.21
CA LEU A 773 12.66 20.66 -14.11
C LEU A 773 13.56 21.38 -15.12
N THR A 774 14.63 20.72 -15.53
CA THR A 774 15.47 21.10 -16.68
C THR A 774 14.94 20.39 -17.93
N MET A 775 14.71 21.14 -19.00
CA MET A 775 14.30 20.61 -20.30
C MET A 775 15.43 19.80 -20.94
N ILE A 776 15.10 18.69 -21.59
CA ILE A 776 16.05 17.86 -22.35
C ILE A 776 15.55 17.64 -23.78
N ASP A 777 16.47 17.37 -24.70
CA ASP A 777 16.12 17.08 -26.09
C ASP A 777 15.49 15.68 -26.27
N TYR A 778 14.89 15.46 -27.44
CA TYR A 778 14.20 14.22 -27.79
C TYR A 778 15.11 12.99 -27.76
N HIS A 779 16.38 13.08 -28.15
CA HIS A 779 17.30 11.94 -28.15
C HIS A 779 17.76 11.60 -26.72
N SER A 780 18.14 12.59 -25.92
CA SER A 780 18.42 12.40 -24.48
C SER A 780 17.21 11.83 -23.74
N CYS A 781 16.00 12.22 -24.14
CA CYS A 781 14.75 11.72 -23.59
C CYS A 781 14.48 10.25 -23.97
N GLN A 782 14.56 9.92 -25.26
CA GLN A 782 14.38 8.56 -25.75
C GLN A 782 15.44 7.61 -25.14
N GLN A 783 16.70 8.05 -25.01
CA GLN A 783 17.75 7.30 -24.32
C GLN A 783 17.39 7.02 -22.85
N ARG A 784 16.89 8.02 -22.10
CA ARG A 784 16.51 7.83 -20.69
C ARG A 784 15.29 6.93 -20.50
N LEU A 785 14.41 6.81 -21.49
CA LEU A 785 13.27 5.88 -21.45
C LEU A 785 13.69 4.46 -21.85
N LEU A 786 14.57 4.32 -22.85
CA LEU A 786 15.21 3.03 -23.19
C LEU A 786 16.05 2.47 -22.03
N LEU A 787 16.71 3.33 -21.25
CA LEU A 787 17.46 2.95 -20.05
C LEU A 787 16.57 2.41 -18.91
N GLU A 788 15.28 2.73 -18.91
CA GLU A 788 14.28 2.16 -18.00
C GLU A 788 13.35 1.16 -18.73
N SER A 789 13.89 0.47 -19.75
CA SER A 789 13.25 -0.60 -20.52
C SER A 789 12.03 -0.22 -21.38
N PHE A 790 11.73 1.07 -21.58
CA PHE A 790 10.65 1.49 -22.49
C PHE A 790 11.13 1.69 -23.94
N SER A 791 10.66 0.80 -24.82
CA SER A 791 11.07 0.71 -26.23
C SER A 791 10.12 1.35 -27.25
N THR A 792 8.96 1.85 -26.82
CA THR A 792 7.96 2.47 -27.71
C THR A 792 8.52 3.73 -28.40
N PRO A 793 8.35 3.90 -29.73
CA PRO A 793 8.79 5.11 -30.41
C PRO A 793 7.91 6.31 -29.98
N LEU A 794 8.52 7.31 -29.33
CA LEU A 794 7.79 8.51 -28.93
C LEU A 794 7.34 9.29 -30.16
N ASN A 795 6.15 9.89 -30.06
CA ASN A 795 5.74 10.93 -30.99
C ASN A 795 6.73 12.10 -30.86
N LYS A 796 7.32 12.55 -31.98
CA LYS A 796 8.29 13.66 -32.04
C LYS A 796 7.74 15.00 -31.51
N ASN A 797 6.42 15.11 -31.33
CA ASN A 797 5.74 16.30 -30.82
C ASN A 797 5.77 16.42 -29.29
N LEU A 798 6.10 15.35 -28.55
CA LEU A 798 6.21 15.35 -27.09
C LEU A 798 7.44 16.11 -26.60
N SER A 799 7.30 16.78 -25.45
CA SER A 799 8.38 17.46 -24.73
C SER A 799 8.81 16.69 -23.49
N CYS A 800 10.09 16.86 -23.12
CA CYS A 800 10.74 16.11 -22.05
C CYS A 800 11.51 17.00 -21.09
N ALA A 801 11.44 16.69 -19.79
CA ALA A 801 12.22 17.37 -18.76
C ALA A 801 12.60 16.43 -17.60
N ILE A 802 13.67 16.76 -16.86
CA ILE A 802 14.18 16.00 -15.70
C ILE A 802 14.31 16.89 -14.46
N GLN A 803 14.28 16.30 -13.27
CA GLN A 803 14.44 17.06 -12.01
C GLN A 803 15.88 17.57 -11.85
N MET A 804 16.06 18.81 -11.39
CA MET A 804 17.39 19.39 -11.14
C MET A 804 18.15 18.64 -10.04
N GLU A 805 19.43 18.34 -10.28
CA GLU A 805 20.20 17.26 -9.62
C GLU A 805 20.55 17.45 -8.13
N LYS A 806 20.12 18.54 -7.48
CA LYS A 806 20.68 18.94 -6.16
C LYS A 806 20.10 18.21 -4.93
N TYR A 807 19.17 17.26 -5.11
CA TYR A 807 18.66 16.41 -4.04
C TYR A 807 18.29 15.01 -4.56
N ASN A 808 18.76 13.97 -3.85
CA ASN A 808 18.25 12.60 -3.99
C ASN A 808 16.79 12.55 -3.50
N GLN A 809 15.85 12.72 -4.41
CA GLN A 809 14.42 12.49 -4.18
C GLN A 809 13.87 11.57 -5.25
N ILE A 810 13.00 10.65 -4.84
CA ILE A 810 12.15 9.85 -5.72
C ILE A 810 11.36 10.80 -6.63
N ARG A 811 11.30 10.47 -7.92
CA ARG A 811 10.44 11.16 -8.89
C ARG A 811 9.00 11.03 -8.45
N LEU A 812 8.33 12.16 -8.23
CA LEU A 812 6.90 12.16 -7.88
C LEU A 812 6.11 12.04 -9.17
N ALA A 813 5.22 11.05 -9.23
CA ALA A 813 4.37 10.79 -10.38
C ALA A 813 3.54 12.04 -10.72
N ALA A 814 3.55 12.42 -11.99
CA ALA A 814 2.72 13.51 -12.48
C ALA A 814 1.32 12.97 -12.78
N THR A 815 0.33 13.34 -11.96
CA THR A 815 -1.09 13.04 -12.17
C THR A 815 -1.52 13.41 -13.59
N LEU A 816 -2.46 12.66 -14.17
CA LEU A 816 -3.11 13.07 -15.42
C LEU A 816 -3.68 14.50 -15.29
N GLY A 817 -3.38 15.38 -16.25
CA GLY A 817 -3.68 16.81 -16.17
C GLY A 817 -2.61 17.67 -15.47
N SER A 818 -1.50 17.09 -15.02
CA SER A 818 -0.37 17.84 -14.43
C SER A 818 0.11 18.93 -15.36
N LEU A 819 0.01 20.16 -14.87
CA LEU A 819 0.41 21.38 -15.55
C LEU A 819 1.93 21.48 -15.62
N VAL A 820 2.47 21.77 -16.80
CA VAL A 820 3.82 22.33 -16.97
C VAL A 820 3.71 23.83 -17.24
N GLN A 821 4.28 24.62 -16.35
CA GLN A 821 4.24 26.08 -16.38
C GLN A 821 5.65 26.68 -16.52
N LEU A 822 5.74 27.77 -17.29
CA LEU A 822 6.95 28.55 -17.49
C LEU A 822 6.91 29.80 -16.58
N PRO A 823 7.73 29.88 -15.51
CA PRO A 823 7.79 31.06 -14.65
C PRO A 823 8.68 32.13 -15.29
N LEU A 824 8.10 33.30 -15.60
CA LEU A 824 8.80 34.46 -16.15
C LEU A 824 8.76 35.63 -15.18
N GLN A 825 9.88 36.35 -15.06
CA GLN A 825 9.95 37.62 -14.34
C GLN A 825 9.58 38.75 -15.28
N LEU A 826 8.39 39.32 -15.09
CA LEU A 826 7.82 40.38 -15.91
C LEU A 826 7.54 41.59 -15.03
N ASP A 827 8.12 42.73 -15.37
CA ASP A 827 7.83 44.03 -14.74
C ASP A 827 7.97 43.98 -13.20
N GLY A 828 9.01 43.27 -12.72
CA GLY A 828 9.30 43.05 -11.30
C GLY A 828 8.42 42.00 -10.60
N ARG A 829 7.58 41.26 -11.34
CA ARG A 829 6.68 40.22 -10.81
C ARG A 829 6.88 38.89 -11.51
N SER A 830 6.98 37.81 -10.72
CA SER A 830 6.99 36.45 -11.25
C SER A 830 5.57 36.07 -11.67
N ARG A 831 5.36 35.77 -12.95
CA ARG A 831 4.13 35.18 -13.51
C ARG A 831 4.37 33.79 -14.06
N SER A 832 3.39 32.90 -13.92
CA SER A 832 3.41 31.56 -14.52
C SER A 832 2.55 31.52 -15.78
N PHE A 833 3.13 31.04 -16.87
CA PHE A 833 2.43 30.79 -18.14
C PHE A 833 2.23 29.31 -18.38
N LEU A 834 1.09 28.91 -18.94
CA LEU A 834 0.81 27.53 -19.36
C LEU A 834 1.72 27.17 -20.54
N TYR A 835 2.67 26.25 -20.32
CA TYR A 835 3.62 25.81 -21.34
C TYR A 835 3.27 24.41 -21.90
N GLY A 836 2.65 23.55 -21.08
CA GLY A 836 2.23 22.21 -21.48
C GLY A 836 1.44 21.48 -20.40
N MET A 837 1.01 20.25 -20.67
CA MET A 837 0.27 19.42 -19.73
C MET A 837 0.49 17.92 -20.00
N VAL A 838 0.45 17.10 -18.94
CA VAL A 838 0.51 15.63 -19.01
C VAL A 838 -0.85 15.06 -19.42
N ALA A 839 -0.92 14.31 -20.53
CA ALA A 839 -2.18 14.02 -21.21
C ALA A 839 -2.45 12.54 -21.58
N ASN A 840 -1.47 11.64 -21.39
CA ASN A 840 -1.55 10.22 -21.78
C ASN A 840 -1.60 9.31 -20.54
N GLU A 841 -1.99 8.04 -20.74
CA GLU A 841 -2.01 7.02 -19.68
C GLU A 841 -0.63 6.87 -19.02
N SER A 842 -0.58 7.08 -17.71
CA SER A 842 0.65 7.27 -16.96
C SER A 842 1.17 6.00 -16.28
N HIS A 843 0.45 4.88 -16.27
CA HIS A 843 0.91 3.59 -15.70
C HIS A 843 2.26 3.11 -16.25
N ILE A 844 2.50 3.38 -17.53
CA ILE A 844 3.76 3.15 -18.23
C ILE A 844 4.92 3.98 -17.65
N PHE A 845 4.64 5.19 -17.15
CA PHE A 845 5.65 6.15 -16.69
C PHE A 845 5.64 6.42 -15.17
N GLU A 846 4.66 5.93 -14.42
CA GLU A 846 4.51 6.07 -12.96
C GLU A 846 5.63 5.34 -12.22
N ASN A 847 6.00 4.14 -12.68
CA ASN A 847 7.04 3.31 -12.10
C ASN A 847 8.48 3.78 -12.42
N LEU A 848 8.67 4.79 -13.27
CA LEU A 848 10.00 5.28 -13.64
C LEU A 848 10.56 6.19 -12.54
N ILE A 849 11.49 5.65 -11.75
CA ILE A 849 12.11 6.34 -10.60
C ILE A 849 13.04 7.47 -11.07
N TYR A 850 13.66 7.33 -12.24
CA TYR A 850 14.64 8.30 -12.79
C TYR A 850 14.31 8.79 -14.21
N GLY A 851 13.29 8.22 -14.86
CA GLY A 851 12.83 8.61 -16.20
C GLY A 851 12.35 10.07 -16.32
N PRO A 852 12.32 10.63 -17.54
CA PRO A 852 11.89 12.00 -17.79
C PRO A 852 10.39 12.20 -17.54
N TYR A 853 10.01 13.44 -17.22
CA TYR A 853 8.63 13.90 -17.31
C TYR A 853 8.30 14.17 -18.78
N LEU A 854 7.31 13.43 -19.30
CA LEU A 854 6.76 13.58 -20.64
C LEU A 854 5.48 14.43 -20.58
N PHE A 855 5.37 15.39 -21.49
CA PHE A 855 4.18 16.24 -21.59
C PHE A 855 4.01 16.79 -23.01
N GLU A 856 2.77 17.10 -23.36
CA GLU A 856 2.45 17.84 -24.59
C GLU A 856 2.71 19.34 -24.33
N PRO A 857 3.58 20.02 -25.11
CA PRO A 857 3.64 21.48 -25.08
C PRO A 857 2.39 22.05 -25.77
N ILE A 858 1.85 23.16 -25.23
CA ILE A 858 0.78 23.91 -25.89
C ILE A 858 1.38 24.72 -27.03
N THR A 859 0.80 24.58 -28.22
CA THR A 859 1.26 25.24 -29.45
C THR A 859 0.25 26.25 -29.97
N LEU A 860 0.65 27.07 -30.96
CA LEU A 860 -0.20 28.14 -31.50
C LEU A 860 -1.57 27.64 -32.01
N PRO A 861 -1.68 26.52 -32.76
CA PRO A 861 -2.99 25.97 -33.15
C PRO A 861 -3.89 25.60 -31.97
N ASP A 862 -3.32 25.09 -30.87
CA ASP A 862 -4.10 24.76 -29.67
C ASP A 862 -4.67 26.03 -29.00
N LEU A 863 -3.90 27.12 -29.01
CA LEU A 863 -4.32 28.43 -28.50
C LEU A 863 -5.38 29.07 -29.42
N GLU A 864 -5.23 28.94 -30.73
CA GLU A 864 -6.20 29.41 -31.71
C GLU A 864 -7.54 28.66 -31.57
N TRP A 865 -7.51 27.33 -31.47
CA TRP A 865 -8.71 26.50 -31.21
C TRP A 865 -9.42 26.87 -29.90
N ILE A 866 -8.66 27.13 -28.82
CA ILE A 866 -9.24 27.64 -27.55
C ILE A 866 -9.96 28.98 -27.78
N VAL A 867 -9.31 29.94 -28.45
CA VAL A 867 -9.89 31.27 -28.72
C VAL A 867 -11.11 31.18 -29.66
N GLU A 868 -11.13 30.25 -30.61
CA GLU A 868 -12.30 29.99 -31.44
C GLU A 868 -13.49 29.44 -30.64
N ASN A 869 -13.26 28.50 -29.73
CA ASN A 869 -14.32 27.77 -29.04
C ASN A 869 -14.87 28.48 -27.78
N VAL A 870 -14.11 29.37 -27.14
CA VAL A 870 -14.67 30.24 -26.08
C VAL A 870 -15.69 31.21 -26.67
N ARG A 871 -16.82 31.37 -25.97
CA ARG A 871 -17.90 32.31 -26.32
C ARG A 871 -17.92 33.46 -25.34
N ASP A 872 -18.03 34.68 -25.84
CA ASP A 872 -18.46 35.84 -25.07
C ASP A 872 -19.91 35.58 -24.60
N LYS A 873 -20.12 35.48 -23.29
CA LYS A 873 -21.44 35.15 -22.73
C LYS A 873 -22.28 36.41 -22.46
N GLU A 874 -23.31 36.59 -23.27
CA GLU A 874 -24.53 37.24 -22.79
C GLU A 874 -25.08 36.47 -21.57
N ARG A 875 -25.67 37.18 -20.61
CA ARG A 875 -26.20 36.58 -19.38
C ARG A 875 -27.45 35.74 -19.67
N GLN A 876 -27.41 34.46 -19.35
CA GLN A 876 -28.61 33.63 -19.13
C GLN A 876 -28.52 32.95 -17.77
N THR A 877 -29.61 33.01 -17.02
CA THR A 877 -29.72 32.61 -15.61
C THR A 877 -30.83 31.59 -15.42
N LEU A 878 -30.59 30.59 -14.54
CA LEU A 878 -31.57 29.73 -13.86
C LEU A 878 -32.53 28.91 -14.74
N PHE A 879 -32.57 27.59 -14.50
CA PHE A 879 -33.79 26.80 -14.64
C PHE A 879 -33.84 25.68 -13.60
N LEU A 880 -34.78 25.79 -12.67
CA LEU A 880 -35.55 24.64 -12.19
C LEU A 880 -36.74 24.48 -13.15
N SER A 881 -37.15 23.25 -13.45
CA SER A 881 -38.37 22.95 -14.20
C SER A 881 -39.32 22.16 -13.31
N GLU A 882 -40.49 22.73 -13.02
CA GLU A 882 -41.60 22.04 -12.38
C GLU A 882 -41.94 20.78 -13.20
N SER A 883 -41.89 19.60 -12.56
CA SER A 883 -42.32 18.34 -13.19
C SER A 883 -43.78 18.07 -12.83
N PRO A 884 -44.65 17.75 -13.80
CA PRO A 884 -46.07 17.54 -13.52
C PRO A 884 -46.31 16.26 -12.71
N ILE A 885 -47.36 16.27 -11.89
CA ILE A 885 -47.79 15.10 -11.11
C ILE A 885 -48.29 14.01 -12.08
N GLU A 886 -47.58 12.88 -12.12
CA GLU A 886 -47.92 11.73 -12.96
C GLU A 886 -48.54 10.60 -12.12
N ARG A 887 -49.63 10.02 -12.63
CA ARG A 887 -50.33 8.88 -12.03
C ARG A 887 -50.03 7.60 -12.81
N VAL A 888 -49.32 6.68 -12.17
CA VAL A 888 -48.94 5.39 -12.74
C VAL A 888 -50.15 4.45 -12.69
N ASN A 889 -50.66 4.08 -13.86
CA ASN A 889 -51.75 3.12 -14.00
C ASN A 889 -51.21 1.78 -14.51
N LEU A 890 -51.54 0.68 -13.84
CA LEU A 890 -51.00 -0.65 -14.09
C LEU A 890 -52.13 -1.68 -14.28
N GLU A 891 -51.98 -2.56 -15.27
CA GLU A 891 -52.90 -3.66 -15.55
C GLU A 891 -52.82 -4.76 -14.46
N PRO A 892 -53.93 -5.46 -14.13
CA PRO A 892 -53.96 -6.54 -13.12
C PRO A 892 -52.87 -7.61 -13.28
N VAL A 893 -52.57 -8.30 -12.18
CA VAL A 893 -51.67 -9.48 -12.15
C VAL A 893 -52.33 -10.63 -12.91
N GLN A 894 -51.56 -11.48 -13.61
CA GLN A 894 -52.15 -12.60 -14.38
C GLN A 894 -52.24 -13.92 -13.57
N HIS A 895 -51.59 -13.99 -12.41
CA HIS A 895 -51.38 -15.23 -11.63
C HIS A 895 -51.93 -15.17 -10.19
N ASP A 896 -53.25 -14.96 -10.05
CA ASP A 896 -53.94 -14.83 -8.75
C ASP A 896 -53.82 -16.05 -7.83
N SER A 897 -53.55 -17.24 -8.39
CA SER A 897 -53.50 -18.52 -7.67
C SER A 897 -52.39 -18.64 -6.61
N LYS A 898 -51.48 -17.66 -6.53
CA LYS A 898 -50.41 -17.59 -5.52
C LYS A 898 -50.52 -16.42 -4.54
N TRP A 899 -51.61 -15.64 -4.55
CA TRP A 899 -51.83 -14.55 -3.58
C TRP A 899 -51.86 -15.05 -2.12
N THR A 900 -52.21 -16.32 -1.89
CA THR A 900 -52.20 -16.98 -0.57
C THR A 900 -50.81 -17.09 0.07
N LEU A 901 -49.73 -16.86 -0.67
CA LEU A 901 -48.35 -16.81 -0.14
C LEU A 901 -48.06 -15.52 0.64
N PHE A 902 -48.95 -14.54 0.62
CA PHE A 902 -48.76 -13.21 1.20
C PHE A 902 -49.82 -12.89 2.26
N ASN A 903 -49.39 -12.64 3.49
CA ASN A 903 -50.30 -12.24 4.56
C ASN A 903 -50.57 -10.73 4.54
N PHE A 904 -51.55 -10.32 3.72
CA PHE A 904 -51.96 -8.91 3.59
C PHE A 904 -52.41 -8.25 4.89
N ASN A 905 -52.76 -9.04 5.92
CA ASN A 905 -53.08 -8.50 7.25
C ASN A 905 -51.83 -7.98 7.99
N THR A 906 -50.63 -8.49 7.72
CA THR A 906 -49.40 -8.22 8.51
C THR A 906 -48.19 -7.75 7.70
N CYS A 907 -48.24 -7.80 6.36
CA CYS A 907 -47.19 -7.23 5.53
C CYS A 907 -47.19 -5.69 5.56
N GLY A 908 -46.08 -5.07 5.20
CA GLY A 908 -45.97 -3.62 5.00
C GLY A 908 -46.17 -2.76 6.25
N GLU A 909 -46.25 -3.38 7.43
CA GLU A 909 -46.30 -2.71 8.73
C GLU A 909 -44.92 -2.15 9.09
N SER A 910 -44.87 -0.86 9.43
CA SER A 910 -43.68 -0.18 9.95
C SER A 910 -44.03 0.53 11.25
N SER A 911 -43.14 0.49 12.25
CA SER A 911 -43.35 1.16 13.54
C SER A 911 -42.27 2.22 13.80
N CYS A 912 -42.51 3.15 14.72
CA CYS A 912 -41.52 4.15 15.12
C CYS A 912 -40.21 3.51 15.65
N CYS A 913 -40.33 2.37 16.34
CA CYS A 913 -39.20 1.60 16.87
C CYS A 913 -38.45 0.77 15.81
N HIS A 914 -39.17 0.33 14.76
CA HIS A 914 -38.69 -0.51 13.67
C HIS A 914 -39.31 -0.02 12.35
N PRO A 915 -38.70 0.98 11.69
CA PRO A 915 -39.28 1.61 10.50
C PRO A 915 -39.14 0.76 9.23
N LEU A 916 -38.07 -0.03 9.11
CA LEU A 916 -37.74 -0.84 7.93
C LEU A 916 -37.64 -2.35 8.25
N PRO A 917 -38.69 -3.00 8.80
CA PRO A 917 -38.62 -4.37 9.32
C PRO A 917 -38.52 -5.46 8.23
N TRP A 918 -38.63 -5.11 6.94
CA TRP A 918 -38.45 -6.02 5.80
C TRP A 918 -36.98 -6.17 5.37
N LEU A 919 -36.07 -5.39 5.94
CA LEU A 919 -34.74 -5.20 5.38
C LEU A 919 -33.75 -6.26 5.89
N GLY A 920 -33.15 -7.01 4.96
CA GLY A 920 -32.18 -8.07 5.22
C GLY A 920 -30.79 -7.71 4.67
N LYS A 921 -29.75 -8.03 5.44
CA LYS A 921 -28.34 -7.76 5.09
C LYS A 921 -27.65 -9.07 4.68
N VAL A 922 -27.00 -9.10 3.51
CA VAL A 922 -26.39 -10.32 2.93
C VAL A 922 -24.90 -10.41 3.26
N PHE A 923 -24.48 -11.59 3.75
CA PHE A 923 -23.12 -11.96 4.14
C PHE A 923 -22.68 -13.29 3.49
N SER A 924 -21.37 -13.56 3.50
CA SER A 924 -20.76 -14.81 3.05
C SER A 924 -19.67 -15.28 4.03
N ASN A 925 -19.59 -16.59 4.31
CA ASN A 925 -18.64 -17.22 5.25
C ASN A 925 -18.61 -16.65 6.70
N PRO A 926 -19.73 -16.71 7.45
CA PRO A 926 -19.71 -16.47 8.89
C PRO A 926 -18.87 -17.53 9.65
N PRO A 927 -18.31 -17.21 10.83
CA PRO A 927 -18.43 -15.95 11.56
C PRO A 927 -17.24 -14.98 11.34
N PHE A 928 -16.24 -15.34 10.52
CA PHE A 928 -14.95 -14.63 10.49
C PHE A 928 -14.73 -13.69 9.28
N PHE A 929 -15.54 -13.79 8.21
CA PHE A 929 -15.48 -12.87 7.07
C PHE A 929 -16.68 -11.91 7.07
N ASN A 930 -16.49 -10.72 7.63
CA ASN A 930 -17.59 -9.78 7.91
C ASN A 930 -17.75 -8.70 6.81
N VAL A 931 -17.91 -9.15 5.56
CA VAL A 931 -18.16 -8.27 4.39
C VAL A 931 -19.62 -8.39 3.97
N SER A 932 -20.31 -7.25 3.93
CA SER A 932 -21.70 -7.15 3.48
C SER A 932 -21.74 -6.92 1.97
N ARG A 933 -22.46 -7.76 1.21
CA ARG A 933 -22.56 -7.61 -0.26
C ARG A 933 -23.61 -6.57 -0.66
N CYS A 934 -24.86 -6.80 -0.28
CA CYS A 934 -25.98 -5.90 -0.54
C CYS A 934 -27.08 -6.01 0.52
N TRP A 935 -28.16 -5.25 0.32
CA TRP A 935 -29.42 -5.42 1.03
C TRP A 935 -30.45 -6.16 0.16
N VAL A 936 -31.40 -6.82 0.81
CA VAL A 936 -32.54 -7.51 0.19
C VAL A 936 -33.82 -7.22 0.97
N THR A 937 -34.95 -7.29 0.30
CA THR A 937 -36.27 -6.98 0.87
C THR A 937 -37.08 -8.27 1.07
N LEU A 938 -37.47 -8.55 2.31
CA LEU A 938 -38.34 -9.67 2.69
C LEU A 938 -39.76 -9.44 2.14
N ILE A 939 -40.28 -10.38 1.36
CA ILE A 939 -41.63 -10.30 0.74
C ILE A 939 -42.61 -11.35 1.28
N SER A 940 -42.11 -12.43 1.88
CA SER A 940 -42.88 -13.39 2.67
C SER A 940 -41.99 -14.07 3.71
N GLU A 941 -42.52 -14.96 4.54
CA GLU A 941 -41.72 -15.67 5.56
C GLU A 941 -40.60 -16.55 4.97
N TRP A 942 -40.69 -16.89 3.69
CA TRP A 942 -39.80 -17.82 2.99
C TRP A 942 -38.98 -17.20 1.85
N TYR A 943 -39.26 -15.95 1.47
CA TYR A 943 -38.67 -15.34 0.28
C TYR A 943 -38.28 -13.87 0.49
N ALA A 944 -37.13 -13.50 -0.05
CA ALA A 944 -36.65 -12.13 -0.18
C ALA A 944 -36.28 -11.82 -1.64
N VAL A 945 -36.30 -10.55 -2.03
CA VAL A 945 -35.99 -10.06 -3.39
C VAL A 945 -34.93 -8.96 -3.34
N GLY A 946 -34.08 -8.86 -4.35
CA GLY A 946 -33.03 -7.83 -4.42
C GLY A 946 -32.34 -7.76 -5.79
N PRO A 947 -31.24 -6.99 -5.90
CA PRO A 947 -30.47 -6.83 -7.14
C PRO A 947 -29.66 -8.10 -7.46
N ALA A 948 -29.68 -8.54 -8.72
CA ALA A 948 -28.92 -9.71 -9.14
C ALA A 948 -27.41 -9.46 -9.06
N ASN A 949 -26.99 -8.24 -9.38
CA ASN A 949 -25.59 -7.83 -9.50
C ASN A 949 -24.72 -7.97 -8.23
N CYS A 950 -25.31 -8.27 -7.07
CA CYS A 950 -24.60 -8.46 -5.80
C CYS A 950 -24.69 -9.90 -5.24
N ILE A 951 -25.38 -10.79 -5.96
CA ILE A 951 -25.73 -12.16 -5.53
C ILE A 951 -25.10 -13.22 -6.47
N ASP A 952 -24.73 -12.81 -7.69
CA ASP A 952 -24.16 -13.60 -8.79
C ASP A 952 -22.71 -14.11 -8.51
N ASP A 953 -22.55 -14.98 -7.52
CA ASP A 953 -21.28 -15.65 -7.14
C ASP A 953 -21.56 -17.06 -6.59
N ASP A 954 -21.52 -18.05 -7.48
CA ASP A 954 -21.83 -19.47 -7.21
C ASP A 954 -20.89 -20.16 -6.18
N SER A 955 -19.87 -19.46 -5.65
CA SER A 955 -18.80 -20.09 -4.87
C SER A 955 -19.02 -20.18 -3.35
N GLN A 956 -20.06 -19.51 -2.79
CA GLN A 956 -20.18 -19.27 -1.34
C GLN A 956 -21.61 -19.42 -0.80
N GLU A 957 -21.75 -20.02 0.39
CA GLU A 957 -23.02 -20.00 1.12
C GLU A 957 -23.35 -18.58 1.60
N LEU A 958 -24.53 -18.08 1.23
CA LEU A 958 -25.02 -16.76 1.64
C LEU A 958 -25.92 -16.85 2.87
N PHE A 959 -25.72 -15.90 3.79
CA PHE A 959 -26.50 -15.75 5.02
C PHE A 959 -27.14 -14.36 5.05
N ILE A 960 -28.41 -14.29 5.41
CA ILE A 960 -29.18 -13.05 5.48
C ILE A 960 -29.53 -12.79 6.95
N GLN A 961 -29.13 -11.62 7.45
CA GLN A 961 -29.47 -11.15 8.80
C GLN A 961 -30.64 -10.17 8.71
N PHE A 962 -31.75 -10.50 9.37
CA PHE A 962 -32.92 -9.63 9.50
C PHE A 962 -33.03 -9.03 10.91
N GLY A 963 -33.60 -7.83 10.99
CA GLY A 963 -33.93 -7.16 12.26
C GLY A 963 -32.73 -6.59 13.02
N ALA A 964 -31.64 -6.26 12.32
CA ALA A 964 -30.41 -5.69 12.89
C ALA A 964 -30.65 -4.29 13.49
N ARG A 965 -30.13 -4.07 14.71
CA ARG A 965 -30.25 -2.82 15.47
C ARG A 965 -28.98 -1.98 15.35
N SER A 966 -29.09 -0.67 15.56
CA SER A 966 -27.95 0.15 16.02
C SER A 966 -27.79 0.04 17.53
N ASP A 967 -26.55 -0.11 18.00
CA ASP A 967 -26.21 -0.10 19.41
C ASP A 967 -26.33 1.29 20.07
N THR A 968 -26.49 2.37 19.28
CA THR A 968 -26.45 3.76 19.78
C THR A 968 -27.79 4.42 20.06
N THR A 969 -28.93 3.83 19.71
CA THR A 969 -30.24 4.50 19.80
C THR A 969 -31.14 3.93 20.89
N GLU A 970 -31.16 4.57 22.07
CA GLU A 970 -32.27 4.48 23.02
C GLU A 970 -33.48 5.30 22.52
N MET A 971 -34.08 4.85 21.42
CA MET A 971 -35.24 5.52 20.84
C MET A 971 -36.51 5.17 21.64
N TYR A 972 -36.85 6.02 22.62
CA TYR A 972 -38.09 5.91 23.38
C TYR A 972 -39.29 6.18 22.47
N CYS A 973 -40.06 5.13 22.13
CA CYS A 973 -41.22 5.23 21.24
C CYS A 973 -42.41 5.95 21.91
N SER A 974 -42.45 7.27 21.79
CA SER A 974 -43.27 8.18 22.62
C SER A 974 -44.75 8.32 22.22
N GLU A 975 -45.40 7.26 21.75
CA GLU A 975 -46.84 7.31 21.36
C GLU A 975 -47.78 6.59 22.34
N THR A 976 -47.27 5.75 23.25
CA THR A 976 -48.03 5.29 24.43
C THR A 976 -47.16 5.31 25.68
N ASN A 977 -47.78 5.46 26.84
CA ASN A 977 -47.11 5.71 28.12
C ASN A 977 -46.54 4.42 28.76
N ILE A 978 -45.75 3.65 27.98
CA ILE A 978 -45.29 2.30 28.31
C ILE A 978 -43.81 2.14 27.96
N SER A 979 -42.94 2.12 28.98
CA SER A 979 -41.49 1.92 28.87
C SER A 979 -41.11 0.44 28.64
N LYS A 980 -41.51 -0.14 27.50
CA LYS A 980 -41.06 -1.47 27.06
C LYS A 980 -39.75 -1.39 26.25
N PRO A 981 -38.73 -2.21 26.56
CA PRO A 981 -37.50 -2.23 25.78
C PRO A 981 -37.75 -2.86 24.40
N CYS A 982 -37.39 -2.14 23.34
CA CYS A 982 -37.53 -2.60 21.95
C CYS A 982 -36.37 -3.51 21.51
N ASN A 983 -36.00 -4.47 22.38
CA ASN A 983 -34.89 -5.38 22.16
C ASN A 983 -35.40 -6.75 21.70
N PHE A 984 -35.33 -7.00 20.40
CA PHE A 984 -35.66 -8.29 19.78
C PHE A 984 -34.41 -8.84 19.11
N PRO A 985 -34.06 -10.13 19.29
CA PRO A 985 -32.87 -10.70 18.67
C PRO A 985 -33.02 -10.76 17.15
N THR A 986 -31.88 -10.58 16.48
CA THR A 986 -31.72 -10.73 15.02
C THR A 986 -32.10 -12.14 14.56
N GLN A 987 -32.33 -12.28 13.26
CA GLN A 987 -32.63 -13.57 12.63
C GLN A 987 -31.65 -13.82 11.48
N GLU A 988 -30.72 -14.73 11.68
CA GLU A 988 -29.76 -15.16 10.66
C GLU A 988 -30.26 -16.44 9.97
N ILE A 989 -30.39 -16.36 8.65
CA ILE A 989 -31.06 -17.33 7.80
C ILE A 989 -30.17 -17.62 6.59
N ALA A 990 -29.77 -18.87 6.38
CA ALA A 990 -29.07 -19.28 5.16
C ALA A 990 -30.01 -19.26 3.95
N THR A 991 -29.49 -18.93 2.77
CA THR A 991 -30.21 -19.09 1.50
C THR A 991 -30.27 -20.57 1.11
N MET A 992 -31.46 -21.06 0.74
CA MET A 992 -31.65 -22.42 0.22
C MET A 992 -31.41 -22.48 -1.29
N MET A 993 -31.97 -21.51 -2.02
CA MET A 993 -31.86 -21.40 -3.48
C MET A 993 -31.91 -19.91 -3.87
N ILE A 994 -31.26 -19.58 -4.98
CA ILE A 994 -31.17 -18.24 -5.56
C ILE A 994 -31.67 -18.35 -7.00
N PHE A 995 -32.56 -17.46 -7.41
CA PHE A 995 -33.12 -17.40 -8.75
C PHE A 995 -32.82 -16.02 -9.35
N ILE A 996 -31.87 -15.95 -10.28
CA ILE A 996 -31.57 -14.74 -11.07
C ILE A 996 -32.49 -14.72 -12.30
N HIS A 997 -32.93 -13.54 -12.74
CA HIS A 997 -33.79 -13.45 -13.91
C HIS A 997 -33.10 -13.96 -15.19
N PRO A 998 -33.72 -14.84 -16.02
CA PRO A 998 -33.04 -15.48 -17.17
C PRO A 998 -32.52 -14.54 -18.27
N GLN A 999 -32.96 -13.29 -18.28
CA GLN A 999 -32.50 -12.24 -19.20
C GLN A 999 -31.65 -11.15 -18.50
N TYR A 1000 -31.12 -11.43 -17.31
CA TYR A 1000 -30.22 -10.53 -16.59
C TYR A 1000 -28.98 -10.19 -17.44
N ASN A 1001 -28.63 -8.90 -17.49
CA ASN A 1001 -27.44 -8.41 -18.18
C ASN A 1001 -26.77 -7.30 -17.36
N ILE A 1002 -25.59 -7.62 -16.82
CA ILE A 1002 -24.78 -6.73 -16.00
C ILE A 1002 -24.29 -5.48 -16.73
N SER A 1003 -24.14 -5.52 -18.06
CA SER A 1003 -23.58 -4.42 -18.87
C SER A 1003 -24.56 -3.28 -19.17
N ASN A 1004 -25.85 -3.46 -18.92
CA ASN A 1004 -26.87 -2.41 -19.03
C ASN A 1004 -27.90 -2.40 -17.88
N HIS A 1005 -27.63 -3.15 -16.80
CA HIS A 1005 -28.58 -3.44 -15.71
C HIS A 1005 -29.96 -3.95 -16.20
N GLY A 1006 -30.01 -4.57 -17.38
CA GLY A 1006 -31.22 -5.18 -17.92
C GLY A 1006 -31.63 -6.35 -17.04
N ASN A 1007 -32.89 -6.37 -16.59
CA ASN A 1007 -33.44 -7.40 -15.71
C ASN A 1007 -32.60 -7.69 -14.45
N ASP A 1008 -32.02 -6.65 -13.86
CA ASP A 1008 -31.26 -6.71 -12.60
C ASP A 1008 -32.20 -6.92 -11.39
N ILE A 1009 -32.56 -8.20 -11.19
CA ILE A 1009 -33.41 -8.72 -10.11
C ILE A 1009 -33.09 -10.21 -9.82
N ALA A 1010 -33.07 -10.57 -8.54
CA ALA A 1010 -32.98 -11.94 -8.07
C ALA A 1010 -33.96 -12.19 -6.89
N LEU A 1011 -34.47 -13.43 -6.83
CA LEU A 1011 -35.35 -13.95 -5.78
C LEU A 1011 -34.60 -15.00 -4.96
N LEU A 1012 -34.62 -14.87 -3.63
CA LEU A 1012 -33.90 -15.72 -2.70
C LEU A 1012 -34.89 -16.54 -1.86
N LYS A 1013 -34.82 -17.87 -1.95
CA LYS A 1013 -35.59 -18.79 -1.10
C LYS A 1013 -34.79 -19.09 0.18
N LEU A 1014 -35.43 -18.98 1.32
CA LEU A 1014 -34.81 -19.12 2.64
C LEU A 1014 -34.81 -20.58 3.13
N ALA A 1015 -33.75 -21.01 3.82
CA ALA A 1015 -33.61 -22.39 4.32
C ALA A 1015 -34.54 -22.76 5.48
N ARG A 1016 -35.14 -21.75 6.14
CA ARG A 1016 -36.16 -21.87 7.19
C ARG A 1016 -37.01 -20.60 7.19
N PRO A 1017 -38.27 -20.64 7.67
CA PRO A 1017 -39.09 -19.45 7.69
C PRO A 1017 -38.54 -18.44 8.70
N VAL A 1018 -38.70 -17.16 8.37
CA VAL A 1018 -38.43 -16.04 9.27
C VAL A 1018 -39.58 -15.93 10.27
N ASP A 1019 -39.28 -15.73 11.56
CA ASP A 1019 -40.29 -15.49 12.59
C ASP A 1019 -40.85 -14.07 12.43
N THR A 1020 -41.93 -13.94 11.65
CA THR A 1020 -42.62 -12.66 11.40
C THR A 1020 -43.60 -12.26 12.51
N SER A 1021 -43.66 -12.99 13.63
CA SER A 1021 -44.44 -12.58 14.80
C SER A 1021 -43.88 -11.31 15.45
N ARG A 1022 -42.57 -11.08 15.30
CA ARG A 1022 -41.83 -9.96 15.92
C ARG A 1022 -42.06 -8.65 15.18
N PRO A 1023 -42.05 -7.49 15.87
CA PRO A 1023 -42.21 -6.19 15.23
C PRO A 1023 -40.91 -5.68 14.55
N ASN A 1024 -39.75 -6.30 14.82
CA ASN A 1024 -38.48 -5.95 14.17
C ASN A 1024 -38.24 -6.69 12.85
N VAL A 1025 -39.07 -7.69 12.49
CA VAL A 1025 -38.96 -8.44 11.24
C VAL A 1025 -40.35 -8.72 10.66
N LYS A 1026 -40.69 -8.06 9.54
CA LYS A 1026 -42.00 -8.13 8.86
C LYS A 1026 -41.79 -8.02 7.35
N PRO A 1027 -42.45 -8.83 6.50
CA PRO A 1027 -42.35 -8.68 5.05
C PRO A 1027 -43.00 -7.37 4.59
N ILE A 1028 -42.50 -6.77 3.51
CA ILE A 1028 -43.22 -5.70 2.81
C ILE A 1028 -44.36 -6.31 1.97
N CYS A 1029 -45.43 -5.56 1.70
CA CYS A 1029 -46.47 -6.06 0.81
C CYS A 1029 -46.03 -5.93 -0.66
N LEU A 1030 -46.45 -6.89 -1.50
CA LEU A 1030 -46.43 -6.72 -2.97
C LEU A 1030 -47.77 -6.12 -3.45
N PRO A 1031 -47.77 -5.23 -4.46
CA PRO A 1031 -48.98 -4.58 -4.99
C PRO A 1031 -49.76 -5.49 -5.96
N LEU A 1032 -50.24 -6.62 -5.44
CA LEU A 1032 -50.97 -7.63 -6.23
C LEU A 1032 -52.46 -7.32 -6.41
N ILE A 1033 -53.06 -6.58 -5.47
CA ILE A 1033 -54.50 -6.27 -5.45
C ILE A 1033 -54.77 -5.00 -6.26
N ASP A 1034 -55.70 -5.04 -7.22
CA ASP A 1034 -55.98 -3.94 -8.16
C ASP A 1034 -56.16 -2.54 -7.52
N SER A 1035 -56.85 -2.47 -6.38
CA SER A 1035 -57.19 -1.21 -5.68
C SER A 1035 -55.99 -0.43 -5.15
N ILE A 1036 -54.85 -1.09 -4.96
CA ILE A 1036 -53.56 -0.53 -4.51
C ILE A 1036 -52.48 -0.63 -5.60
N ARG A 1037 -52.82 -1.16 -6.78
CA ARG A 1037 -51.86 -1.51 -7.82
C ARG A 1037 -51.37 -0.27 -8.56
N SER A 1038 -52.29 0.61 -8.96
CA SER A 1038 -51.99 1.93 -9.55
C SER A 1038 -51.76 3.00 -8.46
N TYR A 1039 -50.88 3.98 -8.70
CA TYR A 1039 -50.46 4.96 -7.67
C TYR A 1039 -50.01 6.31 -8.26
N ASP A 1040 -50.13 7.39 -7.50
CA ASP A 1040 -49.53 8.69 -7.85
C ASP A 1040 -48.06 8.74 -7.38
N THR A 1041 -47.15 9.29 -8.19
CA THR A 1041 -45.69 9.29 -7.90
C THR A 1041 -45.29 10.00 -6.61
N LEU A 1042 -46.09 10.97 -6.15
CA LEU A 1042 -45.92 11.66 -4.85
C LEU A 1042 -46.00 10.71 -3.63
N ASN A 1043 -46.63 9.54 -3.78
CA ASN A 1043 -46.74 8.56 -2.70
C ASN A 1043 -45.49 7.66 -2.57
N LEU A 1044 -44.50 7.82 -3.45
CA LEU A 1044 -43.23 7.09 -3.38
C LEU A 1044 -42.40 7.55 -2.16
N LYS A 1045 -41.91 6.58 -1.39
CA LYS A 1045 -40.97 6.74 -0.28
C LYS A 1045 -39.83 5.74 -0.48
N MET A 1046 -38.64 6.10 -0.05
CA MET A 1046 -37.44 5.27 -0.20
C MET A 1046 -36.77 5.00 1.14
N ASP A 1047 -36.13 3.84 1.28
CA ASP A 1047 -35.26 3.53 2.39
C ASP A 1047 -33.99 4.40 2.32
N THR A 1048 -33.63 5.03 3.44
CA THR A 1048 -32.38 5.79 3.57
C THR A 1048 -31.71 5.51 4.91
N LEU A 1049 -30.38 5.65 4.94
CA LEU A 1049 -29.59 5.51 6.17
C LEU A 1049 -28.68 6.72 6.38
N ILE A 1050 -28.68 7.25 7.60
CA ILE A 1050 -27.77 8.33 8.02
C ILE A 1050 -26.46 7.71 8.50
N ILE A 1051 -25.33 8.13 7.92
CA ILE A 1051 -24.00 7.73 8.41
C ILE A 1051 -23.39 8.89 9.21
N ASN A 1052 -23.46 8.80 10.54
CA ASN A 1052 -22.65 9.64 11.40
C ASN A 1052 -21.18 9.17 11.41
N SER A 1053 -20.26 10.13 11.46
CA SER A 1053 -18.86 9.91 11.05
C SER A 1053 -18.04 8.98 11.98
N GLY A 1054 -17.85 7.74 11.53
CA GLY A 1054 -16.61 7.00 11.78
C GLY A 1054 -16.67 5.74 12.65
N PHE A 1055 -17.87 5.29 13.04
CA PHE A 1055 -18.10 3.96 13.60
C PHE A 1055 -19.24 3.27 12.84
N PHE A 1056 -19.24 1.94 12.77
CA PHE A 1056 -20.33 1.15 12.15
C PHE A 1056 -21.57 1.07 13.06
N ASN A 1057 -22.02 2.23 13.56
CA ASN A 1057 -23.26 2.37 14.29
C ASN A 1057 -24.35 2.72 13.26
N LEU A 1058 -25.43 1.94 13.21
CA LEU A 1058 -26.54 2.10 12.25
C LEU A 1058 -27.48 3.27 12.66
N SER A 1059 -26.92 4.44 12.95
CA SER A 1059 -27.65 5.58 13.53
C SER A 1059 -28.73 6.11 12.57
N GLU A 1060 -29.98 5.94 12.97
CA GLU A 1060 -31.16 6.61 12.39
C GLU A 1060 -31.51 6.24 10.93
N TYR A 1061 -32.49 5.34 10.80
CA TYR A 1061 -33.25 5.15 9.57
C TYR A 1061 -34.28 6.28 9.45
N PHE A 1062 -34.11 7.20 8.50
CA PHE A 1062 -35.07 8.28 8.26
C PHE A 1062 -35.98 7.93 7.06
N ARG A 1063 -37.27 8.27 7.17
CA ARG A 1063 -38.22 8.27 6.05
C ARG A 1063 -38.39 9.73 5.58
N PRO A 1064 -37.71 10.17 4.51
CA PRO A 1064 -37.97 11.50 3.95
C PRO A 1064 -39.33 11.51 3.23
N ASP A 1065 -40.07 12.61 3.40
CA ASP A 1065 -41.18 12.93 2.52
C ASP A 1065 -40.61 13.64 1.28
N ILE A 1066 -40.77 12.99 0.12
CA ILE A 1066 -40.20 13.42 -1.16
C ILE A 1066 -41.34 13.96 -2.04
N ASP A 1067 -41.68 15.24 -1.85
CA ASP A 1067 -42.83 15.83 -2.54
C ASP A 1067 -42.54 16.19 -4.02
N GLU A 1068 -41.26 16.28 -4.44
CA GLU A 1068 -40.87 16.71 -5.80
C GLU A 1068 -39.69 15.89 -6.39
N GLY A 1069 -39.66 14.57 -6.17
CA GLY A 1069 -38.49 13.73 -6.49
C GLY A 1069 -38.47 12.99 -7.84
N PHE A 1070 -39.61 12.73 -8.47
CA PHE A 1070 -39.67 11.83 -9.64
C PHE A 1070 -39.12 12.50 -10.92
N ILE A 1071 -38.36 11.76 -11.74
CA ILE A 1071 -37.97 12.18 -13.10
C ILE A 1071 -38.49 11.17 -14.14
N ASP A 1072 -39.05 11.69 -15.24
CA ASP A 1072 -39.23 10.98 -16.51
C ASP A 1072 -37.98 10.14 -16.90
N PRO A 1073 -38.13 8.85 -17.28
CA PRO A 1073 -37.03 8.00 -17.72
C PRO A 1073 -36.19 8.56 -18.88
N VAL A 1074 -36.75 9.35 -19.80
CA VAL A 1074 -35.98 9.90 -20.93
C VAL A 1074 -35.06 11.03 -20.47
N GLU A 1075 -35.54 11.95 -19.63
CA GLU A 1075 -34.76 13.00 -18.98
C GLU A 1075 -33.73 12.41 -17.99
N CYS A 1076 -34.13 11.39 -17.22
CA CYS A 1076 -33.23 10.58 -16.40
C CYS A 1076 -32.05 10.05 -17.24
N TYR A 1077 -32.35 9.40 -18.38
CA TYR A 1077 -31.31 8.92 -19.30
C TYR A 1077 -30.46 10.04 -19.89
N LYS A 1078 -31.03 11.16 -20.37
CA LYS A 1078 -30.23 12.29 -20.91
C LYS A 1078 -29.19 12.80 -19.92
N ARG A 1079 -29.54 12.92 -18.63
CA ARG A 1079 -28.57 13.33 -17.59
C ARG A 1079 -27.46 12.29 -17.44
N TRP A 1080 -27.78 11.00 -17.40
CA TRP A 1080 -26.79 9.92 -17.36
C TRP A 1080 -26.08 9.66 -18.72
N GLN A 1081 -26.55 10.24 -19.84
CA GLN A 1081 -25.97 10.06 -21.19
C GLN A 1081 -24.66 10.83 -21.35
N GLY A 1082 -24.59 12.09 -20.91
CA GLY A 1082 -23.34 12.86 -20.84
C GLY A 1082 -22.28 12.22 -19.92
N LEU A 1083 -22.73 11.26 -19.09
CA LEU A 1083 -21.97 10.47 -18.15
C LEU A 1083 -21.66 9.04 -18.63
N LYS A 1084 -22.05 8.66 -19.86
CA LYS A 1084 -21.86 7.33 -20.47
C LYS A 1084 -22.42 6.12 -19.70
N VAL A 1085 -23.24 6.32 -18.69
CA VAL A 1085 -23.84 5.19 -17.95
C VAL A 1085 -25.02 4.66 -18.75
N ASN A 1086 -24.88 3.43 -19.23
CA ASN A 1086 -25.83 2.81 -20.15
C ASN A 1086 -26.83 1.94 -19.38
N PHE A 1087 -28.12 2.28 -19.49
CA PHE A 1087 -29.24 1.46 -19.05
C PHE A 1087 -30.40 1.61 -20.04
N ASN A 1088 -31.29 0.62 -20.10
CA ASN A 1088 -32.45 0.71 -20.98
C ASN A 1088 -33.43 1.79 -20.53
N ILE A 1089 -33.93 2.59 -21.48
CA ILE A 1089 -35.11 3.44 -21.29
C ILE A 1089 -36.37 2.60 -21.54
N ASP A 1090 -36.73 1.74 -20.58
CA ASP A 1090 -37.93 0.90 -20.64
C ASP A 1090 -38.74 0.96 -19.34
N ARG A 1091 -39.89 0.29 -19.31
CA ARG A 1091 -40.81 0.27 -18.16
C ARG A 1091 -40.25 -0.44 -16.91
N THR A 1092 -39.07 -1.07 -17.00
CA THR A 1092 -38.46 -1.82 -15.90
C THR A 1092 -37.63 -0.97 -14.95
N LYS A 1093 -37.56 0.35 -15.15
CA LYS A 1093 -36.79 1.29 -14.31
C LYS A 1093 -37.64 2.47 -13.83
N LEU A 1094 -37.31 2.98 -12.63
CA LEU A 1094 -37.87 4.20 -12.04
C LEU A 1094 -36.74 5.15 -11.61
N CYS A 1095 -36.91 6.46 -11.77
CA CYS A 1095 -35.88 7.46 -11.48
C CYS A 1095 -36.33 8.50 -10.42
N MET A 1096 -35.52 8.71 -9.38
CA MET A 1096 -35.82 9.62 -8.26
C MET A 1096 -34.62 10.53 -7.89
N ILE A 1097 -34.85 11.81 -7.61
CA ILE A 1097 -33.88 12.72 -6.98
C ILE A 1097 -34.05 12.65 -5.45
N GLY A 1098 -32.92 12.59 -4.72
CA GLY A 1098 -32.92 12.83 -3.27
C GLY A 1098 -32.81 14.32 -2.95
N GLN A 1099 -33.72 14.85 -2.14
CA GLN A 1099 -33.65 16.24 -1.66
C GLN A 1099 -32.61 16.38 -0.52
N GLU A 1100 -31.91 17.51 -0.49
CA GLU A 1100 -30.97 17.88 0.57
C GLU A 1100 -31.73 18.55 1.73
N LYS A 1101 -31.64 18.00 2.95
CA LYS A 1101 -32.17 18.66 4.15
C LYS A 1101 -31.26 19.84 4.55
N ALA A 1102 -31.87 20.88 5.12
CA ALA A 1102 -31.19 22.12 5.52
C ALA A 1102 -30.05 21.97 6.56
N GLU A 1103 -29.87 20.78 7.15
CA GLU A 1103 -28.86 20.46 8.18
C GLU A 1103 -27.83 19.43 7.70
N SER A 1104 -27.24 19.68 6.52
CA SER A 1104 -25.91 19.21 6.08
C SER A 1104 -25.59 17.71 6.15
N SER A 1105 -26.60 16.86 6.27
CA SER A 1105 -26.51 15.41 6.44
C SER A 1105 -27.01 14.70 5.18
N CYS A 1106 -26.09 14.11 4.42
CA CYS A 1106 -26.45 13.36 3.23
C CYS A 1106 -26.93 11.94 3.58
N LEU A 1107 -27.96 11.51 2.87
CA LEU A 1107 -28.60 10.20 2.97
C LEU A 1107 -27.98 9.25 1.93
N GLU A 1108 -27.21 8.27 2.38
CA GLU A 1108 -26.63 7.26 1.48
C GLU A 1108 -27.64 6.14 1.22
N ILE A 1109 -27.72 5.69 -0.04
CA ILE A 1109 -28.68 4.68 -0.50
C ILE A 1109 -27.90 3.47 -1.03
N PHE A 1110 -28.01 2.35 -0.33
CA PHE A 1110 -27.31 1.10 -0.66
C PHE A 1110 -28.01 0.33 -1.79
N PRO A 1111 -27.27 -0.45 -2.61
CA PRO A 1111 -27.87 -1.43 -3.53
C PRO A 1111 -28.84 -2.37 -2.79
N GLY A 1112 -30.05 -2.47 -3.31
CA GLY A 1112 -31.14 -3.24 -2.69
C GLY A 1112 -32.01 -2.50 -1.65
N ALA A 1113 -31.71 -1.23 -1.32
CA ALA A 1113 -32.60 -0.39 -0.53
C ALA A 1113 -33.95 -0.20 -1.23
N SER A 1114 -35.07 -0.35 -0.51
CA SER A 1114 -36.40 -0.43 -1.14
C SER A 1114 -37.00 0.93 -1.48
N LEU A 1115 -37.80 0.94 -2.55
CA LEU A 1115 -38.70 2.02 -2.96
C LEU A 1115 -40.12 1.47 -2.84
N TYR A 1116 -41.00 2.18 -2.14
CA TYR A 1116 -42.34 1.71 -1.84
C TYR A 1116 -43.36 2.84 -1.86
N THR A 1117 -44.64 2.47 -1.87
CA THR A 1117 -45.78 3.39 -1.69
C THR A 1117 -46.46 3.11 -0.37
N ILE A 1118 -46.90 4.15 0.34
CA ILE A 1118 -47.79 4.01 1.50
C ILE A 1118 -49.22 4.21 1.02
N GLN A 1119 -50.04 3.16 1.11
CA GLN A 1119 -51.43 3.19 0.66
C GLN A 1119 -52.37 2.58 1.72
N LYS A 1120 -53.67 2.82 1.58
CA LYS A 1120 -54.68 2.25 2.50
C LYS A 1120 -55.22 0.92 1.96
N LEU A 1121 -55.10 -0.11 2.78
CA LEU A 1121 -55.78 -1.40 2.62
C LEU A 1121 -56.57 -1.67 3.90
N ASP A 1122 -57.86 -1.97 3.78
CA ASP A 1122 -58.77 -2.24 4.90
C ASP A 1122 -58.68 -1.21 6.05
N SER A 1123 -58.75 0.07 5.66
CA SER A 1123 -58.59 1.27 6.52
C SER A 1123 -57.22 1.48 7.16
N SER A 1124 -56.27 0.54 7.02
CA SER A 1124 -54.92 0.61 7.58
C SER A 1124 -53.90 1.10 6.54
N ASN A 1125 -52.94 1.92 6.96
CA ASN A 1125 -51.79 2.25 6.10
C ASN A 1125 -50.86 1.02 6.01
N ARG A 1126 -50.41 0.73 4.79
CA ARG A 1126 -49.55 -0.42 4.44
C ARG A 1126 -48.49 0.01 3.43
N SER A 1127 -47.29 -0.54 3.55
CA SER A 1127 -46.14 -0.26 2.67
C SER A 1127 -46.06 -1.30 1.55
N PHE A 1128 -46.11 -0.84 0.29
CA PHE A 1128 -46.14 -1.69 -0.91
C PHE A 1128 -44.91 -1.46 -1.79
N LEU A 1129 -44.13 -2.51 -2.03
CA LEU A 1129 -42.88 -2.49 -2.79
C LEU A 1129 -43.12 -2.08 -4.25
N ARG A 1130 -42.33 -1.11 -4.74
CA ARG A 1130 -42.31 -0.63 -6.13
C ARG A 1130 -40.96 -0.82 -6.80
N GLY A 1131 -39.88 -0.89 -6.02
CA GLY A 1131 -38.56 -1.16 -6.56
C GLY A 1131 -37.49 -1.35 -5.50
N PHE A 1132 -36.26 -1.56 -5.94
CA PHE A 1132 -35.08 -1.52 -5.10
C PHE A 1132 -33.91 -0.92 -5.90
N ALA A 1133 -33.00 -0.23 -5.20
CA ALA A 1133 -31.95 0.55 -5.84
C ALA A 1133 -30.94 -0.36 -6.56
N VAL A 1134 -30.68 -0.09 -7.84
CA VAL A 1134 -29.69 -0.81 -8.67
C VAL A 1134 -28.56 0.09 -9.15
N ILE A 1135 -28.87 1.34 -9.50
CA ILE A 1135 -27.86 2.38 -9.78
C ILE A 1135 -28.15 3.58 -8.85
N PRO A 1136 -27.71 3.54 -7.59
CA PRO A 1136 -27.74 4.73 -6.76
C PRO A 1136 -26.87 5.84 -7.38
N PRO A 1137 -27.30 7.12 -7.28
CA PRO A 1137 -26.39 8.22 -7.52
C PRO A 1137 -25.44 8.24 -6.33
N ILE A 1138 -24.38 9.03 -6.45
CA ILE A 1138 -23.34 8.97 -5.45
C ILE A 1138 -23.20 10.32 -4.78
N ASP A 1139 -23.36 10.26 -3.46
CA ASP A 1139 -23.94 11.31 -2.63
C ASP A 1139 -25.28 11.83 -3.16
N CYS A 1140 -25.81 12.78 -2.41
CA CYS A 1140 -27.06 13.49 -2.60
C CYS A 1140 -26.99 14.38 -3.84
N SER A 1141 -26.99 13.77 -5.01
CA SER A 1141 -26.95 14.48 -6.26
C SER A 1141 -28.33 15.03 -6.62
N ILE A 1142 -28.51 16.34 -6.41
CA ILE A 1142 -29.71 17.09 -6.80
C ILE A 1142 -29.93 17.16 -8.34
N TYR A 1143 -29.04 16.58 -9.14
CA TYR A 1143 -29.11 16.57 -10.61
C TYR A 1143 -29.23 15.16 -11.19
N TYR A 1144 -28.45 14.19 -10.71
CA TYR A 1144 -28.43 12.81 -11.21
C TYR A 1144 -29.33 11.90 -10.36
N PRO A 1145 -30.42 11.33 -10.92
CA PRO A 1145 -31.36 10.51 -10.16
C PRO A 1145 -30.83 9.11 -9.82
N ILE A 1146 -31.38 8.55 -8.74
CA ILE A 1146 -31.36 7.14 -8.36
C ILE A 1146 -32.15 6.32 -9.38
N VAL A 1147 -31.56 5.25 -9.91
CA VAL A 1147 -32.28 4.28 -10.74
C VAL A 1147 -32.61 3.04 -9.92
N TYR A 1148 -33.91 2.76 -9.83
CA TYR A 1148 -34.48 1.56 -9.21
C TYR A 1148 -34.88 0.55 -10.28
N THR A 1149 -34.73 -0.75 -10.01
CA THR A 1149 -35.47 -1.78 -10.78
C THR A 1149 -36.94 -1.70 -10.34
N ASN A 1150 -37.83 -1.51 -11.31
CA ASN A 1150 -39.28 -1.43 -11.10
C ASN A 1150 -39.85 -2.84 -10.83
N VAL A 1151 -40.15 -3.14 -9.56
CA VAL A 1151 -40.69 -4.45 -9.15
C VAL A 1151 -42.05 -4.73 -9.78
N ASP A 1152 -42.87 -3.70 -10.07
CA ASP A 1152 -44.17 -3.88 -10.72
C ASP A 1152 -44.06 -4.60 -12.09
N ALA A 1153 -42.92 -4.46 -12.78
CA ALA A 1153 -42.65 -5.10 -14.07
C ALA A 1153 -42.19 -6.57 -13.98
N TYR A 1154 -41.93 -7.10 -12.77
CA TYR A 1154 -41.44 -8.47 -12.54
C TYR A 1154 -42.36 -9.30 -11.62
N LEU A 1155 -43.53 -8.79 -11.23
CA LEU A 1155 -44.42 -9.46 -10.29
C LEU A 1155 -44.87 -10.84 -10.79
N ASP A 1156 -45.20 -10.98 -12.07
CA ASP A 1156 -45.58 -12.28 -12.64
C ASP A 1156 -44.40 -13.27 -12.60
N TRP A 1157 -43.18 -12.84 -12.93
CA TRP A 1157 -41.96 -13.69 -12.81
C TRP A 1157 -41.66 -14.09 -11.36
N ILE A 1158 -41.80 -13.17 -10.39
CA ILE A 1158 -41.66 -13.48 -8.96
C ILE A 1158 -42.69 -14.55 -8.56
N LEU A 1159 -43.96 -14.36 -8.94
CA LEU A 1159 -45.03 -15.30 -8.62
C LEU A 1159 -44.82 -16.66 -9.30
N GLU A 1160 -44.47 -16.71 -10.59
CA GLU A 1160 -44.16 -17.96 -11.28
C GLU A 1160 -43.05 -18.74 -10.57
N THR A 1161 -41.95 -18.06 -10.22
CA THR A 1161 -40.76 -18.65 -9.59
C THR A 1161 -40.99 -19.12 -8.14
N MET A 1162 -41.90 -18.47 -7.39
CA MET A 1162 -42.20 -18.89 -6.00
C MET A 1162 -42.94 -20.25 -5.96
N GLU A 1163 -42.30 -21.27 -5.40
CA GLU A 1163 -42.95 -22.53 -5.06
C GLU A 1163 -43.97 -22.35 -3.93
N GLN A 1164 -45.12 -23.02 -4.05
CA GLN A 1164 -46.07 -23.13 -2.93
C GLN A 1164 -45.49 -24.06 -1.84
N PRO A 1165 -45.64 -23.73 -0.53
CA PRO A 1165 -45.32 -24.65 0.55
C PRO A 1165 -46.09 -25.97 0.44
N ALA A 1166 -45.44 -27.07 0.81
CA ALA A 1166 -46.00 -28.42 0.85
C ALA A 1166 -46.63 -28.77 2.21
#